data_AF-A0AB36R5G0-F1
#
_entry.id   AF-A0AB36R5G0-F1
#
_cell.length_a   1.000
_cell.length_b   1.000
_cell.length_c   1.000
_cell.angle_alpha   90.00
_cell.angle_beta   90.00
_cell.angle_gamma   90.00
#
_symmetry.space_group_name_H-M   'P 1'
#
loop_
_entity.id
_entity.type
_entity.pdbx_description
1 polymer ?
#
loop_
_entity_poly.entity_id
_entity_poly.type
_entity_poly.pdbx_seq_one_letter_code
_entity_poly.pdbx_strand_id
1 'polypeptide(L)'
;MSDGTDKINRSVLPIPTRPRTGLITYDAKDPESKYPVIEQLRPPKGAPNVLVILLDDVGFGASSAFGGPCQTPNAERLAAGGLKYNRFHTTALCSPTRQALLTGRNHHSVGMGGITEIASGSPGYCSVLPNTASPLAKTLKLNGYATAQFGKCHEVPVWETSPAGPFDAWPTGGGGFEYFYGFIGGEAHQWYPSLYEGTTPIEVHKTPEEGYHFMADMTDKAIAWVGQQKALIPDKPFFMYFAPGATHAPHHVPKEWADKYKGKFDQGWDKLREETFARQLKLGVIPSDCQLTPRHEQIPAWDQMPEEMKPVLRRQMEVYAGFLEYADHHVGRLLDSLDQMKLTDDTLIYYIIGDNGASAEGTLIGCYNEMANFNGLAALETPQFLMERLDKLGGPDSYNHFAVGWAHAMNTPYQWTKQVASHWGGTRNGTIVHWPSGIAGKGEVRSQFHHVIDVAPTILEAAGLPQPQAVDGVAQMAIEGVSMLYSFNEAKAAERHETQYFEMFGNRGIYHKGWTAVTRHKTPWLLHGETVPAFDDDVWELYDTSKDWSQANDLAKQMPDKLHQLQRLWLIEAARYNVLPLDDNVAARFDSDLAGRPVLIKGKSQILFGGMGRLSENSVLNLKNKSHSVTAEIVVPEGGAEGVIISQGANIGGWSLYAKGGKLKYCYNLIGVQHFFAESADAIPPGSHQVRMEFAYAGGGPGKGGTVSLFINSKKVGEGAVGATAPSVFSADDGCDVGCDTGAPVSPDYGPRGNAFNGVIKGVQLAIGEDTEHADHHVSPEEALRVALARQ
;
A
#
# COMPACT_ATOMS: atom_id res chain seq x y z
N MET A 1 24.43 8.08 -26.12
CA MET A 1 25.65 7.63 -26.86
C MET A 1 26.63 7.14 -25.83
N SER A 2 26.91 5.83 -25.76
CA SER A 2 27.91 5.30 -24.85
C SER A 2 29.29 5.75 -25.30
N ASP A 3 30.00 6.47 -24.45
CA ASP A 3 31.45 6.45 -24.54
C ASP A 3 31.87 4.98 -24.38
N GLY A 4 32.63 4.44 -25.31
CA GLY A 4 33.02 3.02 -25.36
C GLY A 4 34.00 2.63 -24.23
N THR A 5 33.75 3.04 -22.99
CA THR A 5 34.66 2.95 -21.84
C THR A 5 34.26 1.87 -20.85
N ASP A 6 32.99 1.44 -20.79
CA ASP A 6 32.61 0.36 -19.88
C ASP A 6 32.97 -1.03 -20.45
N LYS A 7 34.00 -1.63 -19.86
CA LYS A 7 34.53 -2.96 -20.23
C LYS A 7 33.84 -4.10 -19.48
N ILE A 8 32.81 -3.81 -18.67
CA ILE A 8 32.09 -4.80 -17.88
C ILE A 8 30.89 -5.29 -18.69
N ASN A 9 30.75 -6.61 -18.85
CA ASN A 9 29.51 -7.17 -19.38
C ASN A 9 28.43 -7.13 -18.29
N ARG A 10 27.40 -6.30 -18.51
CA ARG A 10 26.28 -6.07 -17.59
C ARG A 10 25.00 -6.82 -17.95
N SER A 11 25.04 -7.71 -18.95
CA SER A 11 23.85 -8.49 -19.35
C SER A 11 23.59 -9.70 -18.45
N VAL A 12 24.56 -10.12 -17.65
CA VAL A 12 24.43 -11.23 -16.69
C VAL A 12 24.78 -10.72 -15.30
N LEU A 13 23.83 -10.86 -14.37
CA LEU A 13 23.94 -10.40 -12.99
C LEU A 13 23.84 -11.57 -12.00
N PRO A 14 24.59 -11.57 -10.89
CA PRO A 14 25.70 -10.67 -10.58
C PRO A 14 26.83 -10.77 -11.62
N ILE A 15 27.60 -9.69 -11.78
CA ILE A 15 28.74 -9.66 -12.70
C ILE A 15 29.71 -10.79 -12.32
N PRO A 16 30.02 -11.74 -13.23
CA PRO A 16 30.88 -12.86 -12.91
C PRO A 16 32.27 -12.41 -12.49
N THR A 17 32.84 -13.10 -11.49
CA THR A 17 34.25 -12.88 -11.11
C THR A 17 35.14 -13.18 -12.31
N ARG A 18 35.99 -12.22 -12.68
CA ARG A 18 36.93 -12.41 -13.78
C ARG A 18 37.99 -13.45 -13.36
N PRO A 19 38.21 -14.52 -14.14
CA PRO A 19 39.28 -15.46 -13.83
C PRO A 19 40.63 -14.75 -13.89
N ARG A 20 41.51 -15.07 -12.95
CA ARG A 20 42.87 -14.51 -12.95
C ARG A 20 43.62 -15.06 -14.16
N THR A 21 44.11 -14.17 -15.00
CA THR A 21 44.95 -14.50 -16.16
C THR A 21 46.34 -13.93 -15.92
N GLY A 22 47.38 -14.77 -15.99
CA GLY A 22 48.78 -14.35 -15.79
C GLY A 22 49.64 -15.32 -15.00
N LEU A 23 50.93 -14.98 -14.84
CA LEU A 23 51.91 -15.74 -14.07
C LEU A 23 51.51 -15.80 -12.59
N ILE A 24 51.58 -17.00 -12.00
CA ILE A 24 51.42 -17.24 -10.57
C ILE A 24 52.78 -17.69 -10.05
N THR A 25 53.47 -16.81 -9.35
CA THR A 25 54.74 -17.12 -8.69
C THR A 25 54.48 -17.90 -7.40
N TYR A 26 55.47 -18.66 -6.94
CA TYR A 26 55.39 -19.39 -5.68
C TYR A 26 55.49 -18.44 -4.45
N ASP A 27 56.43 -17.48 -4.49
CA ASP A 27 56.60 -16.44 -3.48
C ASP A 27 55.97 -15.13 -3.99
N ALA A 28 55.20 -14.44 -3.15
CA ALA A 28 54.62 -13.13 -3.46
C ALA A 28 55.67 -11.99 -3.45
N LYS A 29 56.88 -12.26 -2.95
CA LYS A 29 58.03 -11.35 -3.01
C LYS A 29 58.82 -11.44 -4.33
N ASP A 30 58.46 -12.36 -5.22
CA ASP A 30 59.07 -12.43 -6.53
C ASP A 30 58.80 -11.12 -7.30
N PRO A 31 59.81 -10.48 -7.91
CA PRO A 31 59.62 -9.22 -8.63
C PRO A 31 58.60 -9.31 -9.79
N GLU A 32 58.33 -10.52 -10.29
CA GLU A 32 57.31 -10.78 -11.31
C GLU A 32 55.91 -11.01 -10.73
N SER A 33 55.74 -11.01 -9.40
CA SER A 33 54.45 -11.06 -8.71
C SER A 33 53.65 -9.76 -8.88
N LYS A 34 53.02 -9.60 -10.04
CA LYS A 34 52.09 -8.48 -10.32
C LYS A 34 50.65 -8.95 -10.26
N TYR A 35 49.85 -8.30 -9.42
CA TYR A 35 48.41 -8.57 -9.27
C TYR A 35 47.62 -7.30 -9.62
N PRO A 36 46.48 -7.42 -10.31
CA PRO A 36 45.60 -6.27 -10.54
C PRO A 36 45.05 -5.76 -9.20
N VAL A 37 44.75 -4.45 -9.15
CA VAL A 37 44.07 -3.84 -8.00
C VAL A 37 42.66 -4.42 -7.90
N ILE A 38 42.19 -4.64 -6.66
CA ILE A 38 40.79 -5.00 -6.42
C ILE A 38 39.94 -3.76 -6.67
N GLU A 39 39.16 -3.77 -7.75
CA GLU A 39 38.23 -2.70 -8.09
C GLU A 39 36.87 -2.93 -7.42
N GLN A 40 36.31 -1.90 -6.81
CA GLN A 40 34.92 -1.93 -6.37
C GLN A 40 34.01 -1.77 -7.59
N LEU A 41 32.95 -2.59 -7.66
CA LEU A 41 31.95 -2.40 -8.70
C LEU A 41 31.28 -1.02 -8.56
N ARG A 42 31.23 -0.30 -9.67
CA ARG A 42 30.53 0.98 -9.81
C ARG A 42 29.59 0.93 -11.02
N PRO A 43 28.51 1.72 -11.01
CA PRO A 43 27.70 1.93 -12.20
C PRO A 43 28.52 2.60 -13.32
N PRO A 44 28.00 2.64 -14.56
CA PRO A 44 28.64 3.38 -15.64
C PRO A 44 28.92 4.83 -15.25
N LYS A 45 29.99 5.40 -15.80
CA LYS A 45 30.35 6.79 -15.54
C LYS A 45 29.23 7.72 -16.00
N GLY A 46 28.83 8.67 -15.15
CA GLY A 46 27.75 9.60 -15.44
C GLY A 46 26.35 9.06 -15.16
N ALA A 47 26.24 7.86 -14.58
CA ALA A 47 24.97 7.34 -14.10
C ALA A 47 24.45 8.22 -12.92
N PRO A 48 23.22 8.75 -13.00
CA PRO A 48 22.72 9.70 -12.01
C PRO A 48 22.31 9.00 -10.71
N ASN A 49 22.16 9.78 -9.64
CA ASN A 49 21.32 9.36 -8.52
C ASN A 49 19.87 9.29 -8.99
N VAL A 50 19.05 8.47 -8.34
CA VAL A 50 17.65 8.30 -8.69
C VAL A 50 16.79 8.41 -7.44
N LEU A 51 15.80 9.29 -7.48
CA LEU A 51 14.77 9.43 -6.46
C LEU A 51 13.40 9.25 -7.13
N VAL A 52 12.66 8.23 -6.71
CA VAL A 52 11.27 8.04 -7.12
C VAL A 52 10.39 8.30 -5.91
N ILE A 53 9.59 9.36 -5.99
CA ILE A 53 8.54 9.72 -5.04
C ILE A 53 7.20 9.27 -5.62
N LEU A 54 6.47 8.43 -4.90
CA LEU A 54 5.16 7.91 -5.29
C LEU A 54 4.18 8.13 -4.14
N LEU A 55 3.19 9.00 -4.31
CA LEU A 55 2.12 9.14 -3.32
C LEU A 55 1.00 8.12 -3.58
N ASP A 56 0.19 7.90 -2.57
CA ASP A 56 -0.84 6.87 -2.48
C ASP A 56 -2.23 7.51 -2.64
N ASP A 57 -3.07 7.01 -3.56
CA ASP A 57 -4.47 7.46 -3.74
C ASP A 57 -4.68 8.97 -4.03
N VAL A 58 -3.74 9.61 -4.70
CA VAL A 58 -3.90 11.02 -5.11
C VAL A 58 -4.36 11.10 -6.56
N GLY A 59 -5.52 11.73 -6.79
CA GLY A 59 -6.04 11.94 -8.13
C GLY A 59 -5.31 13.04 -8.93
N PHE A 60 -5.38 12.97 -10.26
CA PHE A 60 -4.76 13.94 -11.17
C PHE A 60 -5.09 15.41 -10.83
N GLY A 61 -6.33 15.66 -10.41
CA GLY A 61 -6.87 16.98 -10.07
C GLY A 61 -6.74 17.36 -8.59
N ALA A 62 -5.96 16.65 -7.77
CA ALA A 62 -5.79 16.97 -6.35
C ALA A 62 -4.66 17.98 -6.11
N SER A 63 -3.49 17.77 -6.73
CA SER A 63 -2.30 18.61 -6.55
C SER A 63 -2.41 19.94 -7.30
N SER A 64 -2.02 21.04 -6.64
CA SER A 64 -1.94 22.37 -7.26
C SER A 64 -0.98 22.42 -8.45
N ALA A 65 0.04 21.56 -8.49
CA ALA A 65 0.94 21.40 -9.64
C ALA A 65 0.23 20.96 -10.93
N PHE A 66 -0.95 20.36 -10.80
CA PHE A 66 -1.86 19.96 -11.89
C PHE A 66 -3.23 20.63 -11.78
N GLY A 67 -3.31 21.81 -11.14
CA GLY A 67 -4.51 22.65 -11.07
C GLY A 67 -5.51 22.29 -9.97
N GLY A 68 -5.18 21.32 -9.11
CA GLY A 68 -5.99 20.93 -7.97
C GLY A 68 -6.02 21.93 -6.81
N PRO A 69 -6.86 21.70 -5.79
CA PRO A 69 -7.01 22.62 -4.67
C PRO A 69 -5.98 22.45 -3.56
N CYS A 70 -5.34 21.28 -3.45
CA CYS A 70 -4.38 20.99 -2.40
C CYS A 70 -3.03 21.62 -2.75
N GLN A 71 -2.48 22.44 -1.86
CA GLN A 71 -1.22 23.14 -2.09
C GLN A 71 -0.07 22.13 -2.07
N THR A 72 0.70 22.04 -3.16
CA THR A 72 1.89 21.20 -3.25
C THR A 72 3.07 22.03 -3.79
N PRO A 73 3.58 23.02 -3.03
CA PRO A 73 4.59 23.96 -3.51
C PRO A 73 5.92 23.29 -3.90
N ASN A 74 6.29 22.15 -3.32
CA ASN A 74 7.51 21.43 -3.71
C ASN A 74 7.34 20.65 -5.01
N ALA A 75 6.18 20.04 -5.23
CA ALA A 75 5.82 19.52 -6.55
C ALA A 75 5.83 20.64 -7.61
N GLU A 76 5.26 21.81 -7.31
CA GLU A 76 5.32 22.98 -8.20
C GLU A 76 6.76 23.44 -8.47
N ARG A 77 7.62 23.47 -7.45
CA ARG A 77 9.04 23.80 -7.57
C ARG A 77 9.77 22.85 -8.51
N LEU A 78 9.61 21.54 -8.34
CA LEU A 78 10.21 20.54 -9.24
C LEU A 78 9.65 20.68 -10.65
N ALA A 79 8.35 20.90 -10.80
CA ALA A 79 7.73 21.05 -12.09
C ALA A 79 8.21 22.30 -12.84
N ALA A 80 8.40 23.42 -12.13
CA ALA A 80 8.94 24.65 -12.71
C ALA A 80 10.41 24.50 -13.17
N GLY A 81 11.18 23.64 -12.49
CA GLY A 81 12.55 23.29 -12.87
C GLY A 81 12.67 22.14 -13.88
N GLY A 82 11.58 21.41 -14.14
CA GLY A 82 11.58 20.17 -14.92
C GLY A 82 10.42 20.06 -15.89
N LEU A 83 9.89 18.84 -16.02
CA LEU A 83 8.83 18.47 -16.97
C LEU A 83 7.59 17.97 -16.25
N LYS A 84 6.40 18.38 -16.72
CA LYS A 84 5.12 17.77 -16.33
C LYS A 84 4.65 16.79 -17.41
N TYR A 85 4.41 15.54 -17.04
CA TYR A 85 3.72 14.57 -17.87
C TYR A 85 2.24 14.59 -17.51
N ASN A 86 1.39 14.86 -18.51
CA ASN A 86 -0.06 14.96 -18.34
C ASN A 86 -0.84 13.81 -19.00
N ARG A 87 -0.14 12.87 -19.66
CA ARG A 87 -0.67 11.58 -20.18
C ARG A 87 0.14 10.40 -19.63
N PHE A 88 0.59 10.50 -18.39
CA PHE A 88 1.18 9.38 -17.65
C PHE A 88 0.05 8.57 -16.98
N HIS A 89 0.12 7.25 -17.09
CA HIS A 89 -0.88 6.35 -16.56
C HIS A 89 -0.23 5.34 -15.61
N THR A 90 -0.94 5.03 -14.56
CA THR A 90 -0.68 3.91 -13.65
C THR A 90 -1.61 2.76 -14.02
N THR A 91 -1.66 1.72 -13.18
CA THR A 91 -2.81 0.80 -13.19
C THR A 91 -4.02 1.54 -12.58
N ALA A 92 -4.92 0.86 -11.87
CA ALA A 92 -5.94 1.53 -11.05
C ALA A 92 -5.89 1.13 -9.58
N LEU A 93 -4.78 0.53 -9.12
CA LEU A 93 -4.63 0.05 -7.76
C LEU A 93 -3.16 0.02 -7.32
N CYS A 94 -2.94 0.09 -6.00
CA CYS A 94 -1.64 0.31 -5.38
C CYS A 94 -0.60 -0.81 -5.65
N SER A 95 -0.74 -2.02 -5.08
CA SER A 95 0.23 -3.13 -5.31
C SER A 95 0.52 -3.38 -6.79
N PRO A 96 -0.51 -3.43 -7.67
CA PRO A 96 -0.30 -3.58 -9.11
C PRO A 96 0.57 -2.48 -9.73
N THR A 97 0.32 -1.21 -9.41
CA THR A 97 1.16 -0.09 -9.89
C THR A 97 2.59 -0.20 -9.38
N ARG A 98 2.79 -0.52 -8.10
CA ARG A 98 4.11 -0.54 -7.46
C ARG A 98 4.98 -1.67 -8.00
N GLN A 99 4.42 -2.87 -8.14
CA GLN A 99 5.13 -3.99 -8.75
C GLN A 99 5.44 -3.72 -10.24
N ALA A 100 4.53 -3.08 -10.97
CA ALA A 100 4.75 -2.69 -12.36
C ALA A 100 5.86 -1.63 -12.51
N LEU A 101 5.86 -0.61 -11.64
CA LEU A 101 6.88 0.42 -11.54
C LEU A 101 8.27 -0.18 -11.30
N LEU A 102 8.38 -1.06 -10.30
CA LEU A 102 9.64 -1.64 -9.87
C LEU A 102 10.16 -2.73 -10.81
N THR A 103 9.41 -3.15 -11.82
CA THR A 103 9.84 -4.19 -12.78
C THR A 103 9.89 -3.74 -14.23
N GLY A 104 9.21 -2.63 -14.58
CA GLY A 104 9.03 -2.22 -15.96
C GLY A 104 8.15 -3.16 -16.79
N ARG A 105 7.29 -3.94 -16.12
CA ARG A 105 6.44 -4.98 -16.73
C ARG A 105 5.02 -4.83 -16.25
N ASN A 106 4.08 -5.29 -17.06
CA ASN A 106 2.66 -5.22 -16.72
C ASN A 106 2.37 -6.03 -15.47
N HIS A 107 1.49 -5.50 -14.62
CA HIS A 107 1.23 -6.04 -13.29
C HIS A 107 0.77 -7.51 -13.30
N HIS A 108 0.00 -7.94 -14.30
CA HIS A 108 -0.37 -9.35 -14.48
C HIS A 108 0.81 -10.25 -14.91
N SER A 109 1.74 -9.73 -15.71
CA SER A 109 2.92 -10.48 -16.14
C SER A 109 3.86 -10.79 -14.98
N VAL A 110 3.76 -10.02 -13.90
CA VAL A 110 4.50 -10.19 -12.64
C VAL A 110 3.64 -10.69 -11.49
N GLY A 111 2.48 -11.31 -11.79
CA GLY A 111 1.63 -11.98 -10.81
C GLY A 111 0.75 -11.06 -9.97
N MET A 112 0.78 -9.76 -10.18
CA MET A 112 0.11 -8.74 -9.37
C MET A 112 -1.18 -8.21 -10.05
N GLY A 113 -2.11 -9.09 -10.39
CA GLY A 113 -3.42 -8.72 -10.98
C GLY A 113 -4.34 -7.94 -10.04
N GLY A 114 -4.05 -7.92 -8.73
CA GLY A 114 -4.75 -7.15 -7.71
C GLY A 114 -3.88 -6.98 -6.47
N ILE A 115 -4.46 -6.55 -5.34
CA ILE A 115 -3.73 -6.50 -4.07
C ILE A 115 -3.39 -7.91 -3.55
N THR A 116 -2.39 -8.01 -2.69
CA THR A 116 -1.88 -9.30 -2.16
C THR A 116 -2.95 -10.06 -1.35
N GLU A 117 -3.87 -9.34 -0.74
CA GLU A 117 -4.97 -9.79 0.12
C GLU A 117 -6.09 -10.49 -0.65
N ILE A 118 -6.05 -10.42 -1.97
CA ILE A 118 -6.97 -11.13 -2.88
C ILE A 118 -6.22 -12.06 -3.83
N ALA A 119 -4.96 -12.40 -3.53
CA ALA A 119 -4.21 -13.33 -4.35
C ALA A 119 -4.94 -14.68 -4.48
N SER A 120 -4.85 -15.29 -5.66
CA SER A 120 -5.45 -16.57 -5.99
C SER A 120 -4.50 -17.46 -6.77
N GLY A 121 -4.90 -18.71 -7.02
CA GLY A 121 -4.12 -19.65 -7.83
C GLY A 121 -4.10 -19.35 -9.34
N SER A 122 -4.85 -18.34 -9.80
CA SER A 122 -4.97 -18.02 -11.23
C SER A 122 -3.69 -17.39 -11.79
N PRO A 123 -3.30 -17.69 -13.05
CA PRO A 123 -2.18 -17.02 -13.71
C PRO A 123 -2.32 -15.50 -13.65
N GLY A 124 -1.24 -14.81 -13.28
CA GLY A 124 -1.24 -13.35 -13.17
C GLY A 124 -1.89 -12.76 -11.91
N TYR A 125 -2.51 -13.58 -11.05
CA TYR A 125 -3.22 -13.13 -9.83
C TYR A 125 -2.64 -13.72 -8.52
N CYS A 126 -1.47 -14.35 -8.57
CA CYS A 126 -0.91 -15.06 -7.42
C CYS A 126 -0.12 -14.19 -6.43
N SER A 127 0.08 -12.90 -6.70
CA SER A 127 0.92 -11.95 -5.94
C SER A 127 2.40 -12.31 -5.81
N VAL A 128 2.87 -13.42 -6.40
CA VAL A 128 4.27 -13.85 -6.34
C VAL A 128 5.00 -13.31 -7.56
N LEU A 129 6.03 -12.49 -7.31
CA LEU A 129 6.92 -12.00 -8.36
C LEU A 129 7.70 -13.19 -8.99
N PRO A 130 7.57 -13.43 -10.31
CA PRO A 130 8.37 -14.44 -10.98
C PRO A 130 9.86 -14.10 -10.92
N ASN A 131 10.72 -15.10 -10.68
CA ASN A 131 12.18 -14.93 -10.71
C ASN A 131 12.75 -14.57 -12.10
N THR A 132 11.93 -14.66 -13.15
CA THR A 132 12.20 -14.17 -14.51
C THR A 132 11.98 -12.66 -14.67
N ALA A 133 11.48 -11.98 -13.63
CA ALA A 133 11.15 -10.55 -13.62
C ALA A 133 11.91 -9.80 -12.50
N SER A 134 13.25 -9.84 -12.55
CA SER A 134 14.11 -9.18 -11.56
C SER A 134 13.71 -7.71 -11.35
N PRO A 135 13.51 -7.27 -10.08
CA PRO A 135 13.22 -5.88 -9.77
C PRO A 135 14.33 -4.92 -10.21
N LEU A 136 13.95 -3.66 -10.41
CA LEU A 136 14.80 -2.53 -10.74
C LEU A 136 15.84 -2.32 -9.65
N ALA A 137 15.44 -2.29 -8.37
CA ALA A 137 16.38 -2.11 -7.27
C ALA A 137 17.45 -3.22 -7.24
N LYS A 138 17.06 -4.48 -7.40
CA LYS A 138 18.01 -5.61 -7.51
C LYS A 138 18.96 -5.44 -8.70
N THR A 139 18.43 -5.06 -9.86
CA THR A 139 19.23 -4.81 -11.07
C THR A 139 20.24 -3.67 -10.87
N LEU A 140 19.84 -2.57 -10.23
CA LEU A 140 20.70 -1.43 -9.92
C LEU A 140 21.77 -1.79 -8.86
N LYS A 141 21.37 -2.47 -7.79
CA LYS A 141 22.27 -2.98 -6.74
C LYS A 141 23.38 -3.84 -7.34
N LEU A 142 23.00 -4.82 -8.17
CA LEU A 142 23.95 -5.72 -8.83
C LEU A 142 24.82 -5.03 -9.89
N ASN A 143 24.51 -3.77 -10.23
CA ASN A 143 25.34 -2.90 -11.08
C ASN A 143 26.13 -1.85 -10.29
N GLY A 144 26.09 -1.89 -8.96
CA GLY A 144 26.90 -1.04 -8.08
C GLY A 144 26.19 0.21 -7.56
N TYR A 145 24.86 0.32 -7.62
CA TYR A 145 24.12 1.36 -6.90
C TYR A 145 24.03 1.06 -5.39
N ALA A 146 23.79 2.09 -4.58
CA ALA A 146 23.20 1.92 -3.25
C ALA A 146 21.68 1.97 -3.36
N THR A 147 20.93 1.08 -2.69
CA THR A 147 19.46 1.02 -2.85
C THR A 147 18.73 1.10 -1.52
N ALA A 148 17.71 1.97 -1.42
CA ALA A 148 16.86 2.07 -0.25
C ALA A 148 15.39 2.34 -0.59
N GLN A 149 14.48 1.79 0.22
CA GLN A 149 13.06 2.07 0.19
C GLN A 149 12.59 2.66 1.53
N PHE A 150 11.74 3.67 1.44
CA PHE A 150 11.11 4.32 2.58
C PHE A 150 9.59 4.36 2.37
N GLY A 151 8.83 3.84 3.32
CA GLY A 151 7.36 3.89 3.31
C GLY A 151 6.68 2.59 2.91
N LYS A 152 5.57 2.69 2.19
CA LYS A 152 4.71 1.58 1.79
C LYS A 152 5.42 0.64 0.82
N CYS A 153 5.30 -0.66 1.10
CA CYS A 153 5.65 -1.75 0.21
C CYS A 153 4.38 -2.24 -0.51
N HIS A 154 3.60 -3.12 0.14
CA HIS A 154 2.37 -3.71 -0.39
C HIS A 154 2.55 -4.69 -1.55
N GLU A 155 3.77 -5.17 -1.81
CA GLU A 155 4.04 -6.20 -2.83
C GLU A 155 4.38 -7.58 -2.26
N VAL A 156 4.46 -7.73 -0.93
CA VAL A 156 4.78 -9.01 -0.27
C VAL A 156 3.52 -9.89 -0.22
N PRO A 157 3.56 -11.14 -0.73
CA PRO A 157 2.46 -12.08 -0.57
C PRO A 157 2.07 -12.23 0.91
N VAL A 158 0.77 -12.24 1.21
CA VAL A 158 0.28 -12.17 2.60
C VAL A 158 0.72 -13.33 3.50
N TRP A 159 1.13 -14.47 2.94
CA TRP A 159 1.68 -15.60 3.70
C TRP A 159 3.19 -15.51 3.95
N GLU A 160 3.87 -14.52 3.37
CA GLU A 160 5.32 -14.25 3.53
C GLU A 160 5.58 -12.98 4.34
N THR A 161 4.54 -12.30 4.84
CA THR A 161 4.66 -11.07 5.66
C THR A 161 5.12 -11.32 7.10
N SER A 162 5.34 -12.58 7.48
CA SER A 162 5.79 -12.90 8.83
C SER A 162 7.26 -12.53 9.06
N PRO A 163 7.66 -12.19 10.29
CA PRO A 163 9.07 -11.95 10.62
C PRO A 163 9.93 -13.23 10.62
N ALA A 164 9.36 -14.39 10.23
CA ALA A 164 10.09 -15.66 10.11
C ALA A 164 10.69 -15.89 8.70
N GLY A 165 10.43 -15.01 7.73
CA GLY A 165 10.86 -15.17 6.34
C GLY A 165 9.82 -15.88 5.46
N PRO A 166 10.15 -16.18 4.19
CA PRO A 166 11.51 -16.30 3.63
C PRO A 166 12.21 -15.00 3.20
N PHE A 167 11.56 -13.82 3.28
CA PHE A 167 12.09 -12.51 2.86
C PHE A 167 12.48 -12.37 1.37
N ASP A 168 12.17 -13.37 0.54
CA ASP A 168 12.44 -13.33 -0.90
C ASP A 168 11.51 -12.35 -1.65
N ALA A 169 10.34 -12.06 -1.12
CA ALA A 169 9.43 -11.04 -1.68
C ALA A 169 9.56 -9.67 -1.00
N TRP A 170 10.35 -9.54 0.07
CA TRP A 170 10.47 -8.30 0.84
C TRP A 170 11.34 -7.26 0.14
N PRO A 171 11.20 -5.97 0.48
CA PRO A 171 12.09 -4.92 -0.02
C PRO A 171 13.57 -5.26 0.17
N THR A 172 13.94 -5.65 1.38
CA THR A 172 15.26 -6.21 1.68
C THR A 172 15.30 -7.70 1.37
N GLY A 173 16.42 -8.18 0.82
CA GLY A 173 16.51 -9.52 0.28
C GLY A 173 16.18 -9.54 -1.21
N GLY A 174 14.98 -10.02 -1.58
CA GLY A 174 14.65 -10.26 -2.98
C GLY A 174 14.15 -9.06 -3.79
N GLY A 175 13.56 -8.04 -3.15
CA GLY A 175 13.25 -6.75 -3.78
C GLY A 175 14.49 -5.99 -4.23
N GLY A 176 15.63 -6.25 -3.60
CA GLY A 176 16.93 -5.70 -3.96
C GLY A 176 17.27 -4.35 -3.33
N PHE A 177 16.47 -3.89 -2.37
CA PHE A 177 16.84 -2.77 -1.50
C PHE A 177 17.84 -3.25 -0.43
N GLU A 178 18.91 -2.49 -0.23
CA GLU A 178 19.88 -2.75 0.85
C GLU A 178 19.38 -2.24 2.20
N TYR A 179 18.48 -1.26 2.18
CA TYR A 179 17.84 -0.70 3.38
C TYR A 179 16.33 -0.49 3.14
N PHE A 180 15.52 -0.82 4.14
CA PHE A 180 14.08 -0.58 4.14
C PHE A 180 13.66 0.03 5.48
N TYR A 181 12.82 1.06 5.42
CA TYR A 181 12.14 1.61 6.59
C TYR A 181 10.71 1.96 6.24
N GLY A 182 9.73 1.22 6.75
CA GLY A 182 8.34 1.46 6.41
C GLY A 182 7.43 0.31 6.80
N PHE A 183 6.32 0.13 6.09
CA PHE A 183 5.30 -0.86 6.41
C PHE A 183 5.02 -1.77 5.19
N ILE A 184 4.64 -3.02 5.48
CA ILE A 184 4.41 -4.06 4.47
C ILE A 184 2.97 -4.06 3.96
N GLY A 185 2.00 -3.74 4.83
CA GLY A 185 0.57 -3.75 4.50
C GLY A 185 0.16 -2.70 3.46
N GLY A 186 -1.12 -2.77 3.06
CA GLY A 186 -1.69 -1.85 2.07
C GLY A 186 -1.94 -0.43 2.56
N GLU A 187 -1.93 -0.22 3.86
CA GLU A 187 -2.17 1.06 4.51
C GLU A 187 -1.58 1.02 5.91
N ALA A 188 -1.45 2.19 6.55
CA ALA A 188 -0.89 2.28 7.90
C ALA A 188 -1.47 3.43 8.72
N HIS A 189 -1.60 3.19 10.03
CA HIS A 189 -1.96 4.23 10.98
C HIS A 189 -0.80 5.22 11.15
N GLN A 190 -0.89 6.43 10.59
CA GLN A 190 0.25 7.36 10.55
C GLN A 190 0.78 7.83 11.92
N TRP A 191 0.03 7.59 12.99
CA TRP A 191 0.38 7.94 14.37
C TRP A 191 0.87 6.74 15.21
N TYR A 192 0.44 5.52 14.84
CA TYR A 192 0.75 4.27 15.54
C TYR A 192 1.05 3.16 14.50
N PRO A 193 1.99 3.39 13.57
CA PRO A 193 2.17 2.51 12.42
C PRO A 193 2.88 1.21 12.79
N SER A 194 2.55 0.12 12.09
CA SER A 194 3.30 -1.13 12.16
C SER A 194 4.51 -1.10 11.23
N LEU A 195 5.66 -0.71 11.77
CA LEU A 195 6.88 -0.47 10.97
C LEU A 195 7.88 -1.62 11.05
N TYR A 196 8.71 -1.69 10.01
CA TYR A 196 9.88 -2.56 9.91
C TYR A 196 11.11 -1.75 9.51
N GLU A 197 12.25 -2.10 10.10
CA GLU A 197 13.58 -1.68 9.65
C GLU A 197 14.33 -2.92 9.13
N GLY A 198 14.58 -2.95 7.83
CA GLY A 198 15.03 -4.15 7.11
C GLY A 198 13.94 -5.24 7.12
N THR A 199 14.13 -6.28 7.92
CA THR A 199 13.16 -7.36 8.16
C THR A 199 12.72 -7.44 9.62
N THR A 200 13.17 -6.50 10.45
CA THR A 200 12.90 -6.50 11.90
C THR A 200 11.73 -5.56 12.19
N PRO A 201 10.64 -6.03 12.85
CA PRO A 201 9.59 -5.13 13.30
C PRO A 201 10.15 -4.14 14.32
N ILE A 202 9.72 -2.89 14.25
CA ILE A 202 10.14 -1.82 15.16
C ILE A 202 8.94 -1.19 15.85
N GLU A 203 9.13 -0.84 17.12
CA GLU A 203 8.11 -0.10 17.86
C GLU A 203 8.44 1.38 17.88
N VAL A 204 7.47 2.17 17.44
CA VAL A 204 7.49 3.61 17.65
C VAL A 204 7.22 3.85 19.12
N HIS A 205 8.08 4.58 19.84
CA HIS A 205 7.85 4.92 21.25
C HIS A 205 7.20 6.30 21.45
N LYS A 206 7.53 7.25 20.56
CA LYS A 206 7.04 8.63 20.61
C LYS A 206 5.53 8.66 20.33
N THR A 207 4.75 9.35 21.16
CA THR A 207 3.28 9.43 20.97
C THR A 207 2.88 10.61 20.06
N PRO A 208 1.62 10.66 19.59
CA PRO A 208 1.10 11.80 18.84
C PRO A 208 1.17 13.11 19.64
N GLU A 209 0.93 13.07 20.94
CA GLU A 209 1.02 14.23 21.85
C GLU A 209 2.45 14.75 21.99
N GLU A 210 3.44 13.86 21.83
CA GLU A 210 4.86 14.23 21.78
C GLU A 210 5.27 14.73 20.39
N GLY A 211 4.36 14.69 19.41
CA GLY A 211 4.56 15.14 18.03
C GLY A 211 5.19 14.07 17.13
N TYR A 212 4.87 12.79 17.33
CA TYR A 212 5.20 11.74 16.35
C TYR A 212 4.27 11.80 15.14
N HIS A 213 4.79 11.59 13.93
CA HIS A 213 3.99 11.28 12.74
C HIS A 213 4.89 10.54 11.75
N PHE A 214 4.39 9.46 11.15
CA PHE A 214 5.21 8.58 10.29
C PHE A 214 5.88 9.32 9.13
N MET A 215 5.15 10.17 8.39
CA MET A 215 5.73 11.00 7.31
C MET A 215 6.98 11.79 7.74
N ALA A 216 6.98 12.39 8.93
CA ALA A 216 8.12 13.17 9.42
C ALA A 216 9.30 12.26 9.78
N ASP A 217 9.04 11.17 10.50
CA ASP A 217 10.03 10.18 10.92
C ASP A 217 10.69 9.46 9.74
N MET A 218 9.88 8.98 8.79
CA MET A 218 10.36 8.37 7.54
C MET A 218 11.25 9.33 6.74
N THR A 219 10.91 10.62 6.72
CA THR A 219 11.72 11.66 6.05
C THR A 219 13.06 11.86 6.77
N ASP A 220 13.07 11.87 8.09
CA ASP A 220 14.31 11.97 8.88
C ASP A 220 15.23 10.79 8.60
N LYS A 221 14.67 9.57 8.55
CA LYS A 221 15.40 8.34 8.18
C LYS A 221 15.97 8.43 6.76
N ALA A 222 15.21 8.94 5.78
CA ALA A 222 15.68 9.11 4.41
C ALA A 222 16.83 10.12 4.28
N ILE A 223 16.72 11.27 4.95
CA ILE A 223 17.77 12.30 5.00
C ILE A 223 19.03 11.76 5.67
N ALA A 224 18.89 11.05 6.79
CA ALA A 224 20.02 10.43 7.49
C ALA A 224 20.72 9.38 6.59
N TRP A 225 19.94 8.55 5.90
CA TRP A 225 20.49 7.51 5.02
C TRP A 225 21.28 8.12 3.85
N VAL A 226 20.75 9.14 3.16
CA VAL A 226 21.48 9.78 2.05
C VAL A 226 22.74 10.50 2.56
N GLY A 227 22.67 11.15 3.73
CA GLY A 227 23.82 11.78 4.37
C GLY A 227 24.92 10.76 4.70
N GLN A 228 24.57 9.62 5.29
CA GLN A 228 25.52 8.54 5.57
C GLN A 228 26.13 7.95 4.29
N GLN A 229 25.28 7.71 3.27
CA GLN A 229 25.73 7.19 1.98
C GLN A 229 26.77 8.13 1.37
N LYS A 230 26.47 9.42 1.27
CA LYS A 230 27.39 10.39 0.65
C LYS A 230 28.61 10.71 1.49
N ALA A 231 28.55 10.57 2.82
CA ALA A 231 29.73 10.73 3.68
C ALA A 231 30.75 9.59 3.51
N LEU A 232 30.29 8.35 3.27
CA LEU A 232 31.16 7.16 3.23
C LEU A 232 31.58 6.74 1.81
N ILE A 233 30.72 6.96 0.82
CA ILE A 233 30.89 6.55 -0.58
C ILE A 233 30.35 7.64 -1.54
N PRO A 234 30.92 8.86 -1.52
CA PRO A 234 30.39 10.03 -2.23
C PRO A 234 30.26 9.85 -3.74
N ASP A 235 31.11 9.01 -4.34
CA ASP A 235 31.16 8.71 -5.77
C ASP A 235 30.17 7.62 -6.21
N LYS A 236 29.54 6.91 -5.28
CA LYS A 236 28.53 5.87 -5.58
C LYS A 236 27.14 6.52 -5.68
N PRO A 237 26.40 6.36 -6.78
CA PRO A 237 25.03 6.87 -6.87
C PRO A 237 24.06 5.99 -6.06
N PHE A 238 22.94 6.57 -5.68
CA PHE A 238 21.86 5.88 -4.98
C PHE A 238 20.60 5.75 -5.85
N PHE A 239 19.79 4.74 -5.54
CA PHE A 239 18.39 4.66 -5.90
C PHE A 239 17.56 4.67 -4.62
N MET A 240 16.75 5.70 -4.45
CA MET A 240 15.81 5.86 -3.34
C MET A 240 14.39 5.77 -3.87
N TYR A 241 13.63 4.82 -3.36
CA TYR A 241 12.19 4.74 -3.55
C TYR A 241 11.49 5.27 -2.29
N PHE A 242 10.90 6.45 -2.39
CA PHE A 242 10.25 7.16 -1.30
C PHE A 242 8.73 7.16 -1.51
N ALA A 243 8.05 6.21 -0.88
CA ALA A 243 6.64 5.90 -1.12
C ALA A 243 5.82 6.09 0.16
N PRO A 244 5.50 7.32 0.59
CA PRO A 244 4.71 7.56 1.79
C PRO A 244 3.33 6.88 1.71
N GLY A 245 2.71 6.59 2.87
CA GLY A 245 1.31 6.20 2.93
C GLY A 245 0.32 7.36 2.67
N ALA A 246 0.83 8.59 2.50
CA ALA A 246 0.03 9.72 2.14
C ALA A 246 -0.35 9.66 0.64
N THR A 247 -1.59 9.90 0.24
CA THR A 247 -2.77 10.30 1.02
C THR A 247 -3.81 9.19 1.13
N HIS A 248 -3.39 7.94 1.27
CA HIS A 248 -4.30 6.82 1.51
C HIS A 248 -5.06 7.01 2.84
N ALA A 249 -6.20 6.36 2.97
CA ALA A 249 -6.82 6.19 4.27
C ALA A 249 -5.90 5.38 5.21
N PRO A 250 -5.94 5.65 6.52
CA PRO A 250 -6.71 6.72 7.14
C PRO A 250 -6.07 8.09 6.90
N HIS A 251 -6.87 9.09 6.55
CA HIS A 251 -6.36 10.43 6.24
C HIS A 251 -5.89 11.13 7.51
N HIS A 252 -4.66 10.88 7.94
CA HIS A 252 -4.11 11.37 9.20
C HIS A 252 -3.16 12.54 9.01
N VAL A 253 -3.41 13.63 9.73
CA VAL A 253 -2.58 14.83 9.65
C VAL A 253 -2.68 15.65 10.93
N PRO A 254 -1.60 16.32 11.39
CA PRO A 254 -1.72 17.25 12.50
C PRO A 254 -2.79 18.32 12.21
N LYS A 255 -3.59 18.63 13.23
CA LYS A 255 -4.81 19.43 13.12
C LYS A 255 -4.58 20.78 12.42
N GLU A 256 -3.46 21.43 12.68
CA GLU A 256 -3.11 22.73 12.12
C GLU A 256 -2.96 22.70 10.58
N TRP A 257 -2.65 21.55 9.98
CA TRP A 257 -2.58 21.41 8.52
C TRP A 257 -3.96 21.26 7.90
N ALA A 258 -4.85 20.46 8.50
CA ALA A 258 -6.24 20.38 8.08
C ALA A 258 -6.94 21.74 8.22
N ASP A 259 -6.68 22.46 9.32
CA ASP A 259 -7.33 23.74 9.62
C ASP A 259 -6.93 24.89 8.67
N LYS A 260 -5.82 24.77 7.91
CA LYS A 260 -5.49 25.69 6.80
C LYS A 260 -6.57 25.71 5.72
N TYR A 261 -7.29 24.60 5.56
CA TYR A 261 -8.29 24.41 4.54
C TYR A 261 -9.72 24.72 5.00
N LYS A 262 -9.89 25.20 6.25
CA LYS A 262 -11.20 25.49 6.81
C LYS A 262 -12.04 26.38 5.89
N GLY A 263 -13.20 25.88 5.47
CA GLY A 263 -14.16 26.59 4.61
C GLY A 263 -13.74 26.71 3.13
N LYS A 264 -12.62 26.10 2.70
CA LYS A 264 -12.18 26.10 1.29
C LYS A 264 -13.02 25.19 0.38
N PHE A 265 -13.88 24.37 0.98
CA PHE A 265 -14.68 23.35 0.34
C PHE A 265 -16.20 23.54 0.57
N ASP A 266 -16.62 24.73 1.02
CA ASP A 266 -18.03 25.08 1.27
C ASP A 266 -18.95 24.94 0.05
N GLN A 267 -18.38 25.13 -1.14
CA GLN A 267 -19.03 25.06 -2.43
C GLN A 267 -19.31 23.63 -2.92
N GLY A 268 -18.74 22.62 -2.27
CA GLY A 268 -18.95 21.21 -2.63
C GLY A 268 -18.19 20.71 -3.85
N TRP A 269 -18.24 19.39 -4.07
CA TRP A 269 -17.47 18.73 -5.12
C TRP A 269 -17.86 19.14 -6.53
N ASP A 270 -19.15 19.39 -6.83
CA ASP A 270 -19.58 19.77 -8.18
C ASP A 270 -18.94 21.10 -8.60
N LYS A 271 -18.98 22.12 -7.72
CA LYS A 271 -18.35 23.41 -8.00
C LYS A 271 -16.82 23.32 -8.01
N LEU A 272 -16.24 22.52 -7.12
CA LEU A 272 -14.79 22.32 -7.07
C LEU A 272 -14.24 21.69 -8.37
N ARG A 273 -15.01 20.81 -9.03
CA ARG A 273 -14.65 20.27 -10.35
C ARG A 273 -14.56 21.37 -11.41
N GLU A 274 -15.54 22.27 -11.46
CA GLU A 274 -15.50 23.41 -12.40
C GLU A 274 -14.28 24.31 -12.15
N GLU A 275 -13.99 24.61 -10.89
CA GLU A 275 -12.85 25.45 -10.50
C GLU A 275 -11.51 24.79 -10.82
N THR A 276 -11.38 23.49 -10.54
CA THR A 276 -10.19 22.69 -10.85
C THR A 276 -9.98 22.62 -12.36
N PHE A 277 -11.04 22.36 -13.12
CA PHE A 277 -11.02 22.35 -14.58
C PHE A 277 -10.55 23.69 -15.16
N ALA A 278 -11.09 24.80 -14.66
CA ALA A 278 -10.67 26.15 -15.08
C ALA A 278 -9.19 26.42 -14.76
N ARG A 279 -8.70 25.98 -13.59
CA ARG A 279 -7.27 26.09 -13.24
C ARG A 279 -6.39 25.22 -14.13
N GLN A 280 -6.83 24.00 -14.46
CA GLN A 280 -6.12 23.09 -15.35
C GLN A 280 -5.98 23.65 -16.77
N LEU A 281 -7.05 24.22 -17.32
CA LEU A 281 -7.04 24.93 -18.61
C LEU A 281 -6.04 26.09 -18.59
N LYS A 282 -6.09 26.93 -17.55
CA LYS A 282 -5.18 28.07 -17.38
C LYS A 282 -3.72 27.64 -17.26
N LEU A 283 -3.46 26.51 -16.59
CA LEU A 283 -2.12 25.96 -16.38
C LEU A 283 -1.58 25.23 -17.62
N GLY A 284 -2.44 24.89 -18.59
CA GLY A 284 -2.06 24.17 -19.80
C GLY A 284 -1.73 22.69 -19.58
N VAL A 285 -2.14 22.12 -18.44
CA VAL A 285 -1.97 20.67 -18.18
C VAL A 285 -3.07 19.83 -18.85
N ILE A 286 -4.15 20.47 -19.28
CA ILE A 286 -5.16 19.89 -20.19
C ILE A 286 -5.35 20.79 -21.41
N PRO A 287 -5.76 20.24 -22.57
CA PRO A 287 -6.02 21.01 -23.79
C PRO A 287 -7.13 22.06 -23.62
N SER A 288 -7.07 23.16 -24.37
CA SER A 288 -8.06 24.24 -24.32
C SER A 288 -9.46 23.84 -24.75
N ASP A 289 -9.57 22.77 -25.54
CA ASP A 289 -10.80 22.15 -26.04
C ASP A 289 -11.22 20.90 -25.23
N CYS A 290 -10.54 20.63 -24.11
CA CYS A 290 -10.94 19.57 -23.18
C CYS A 290 -12.39 19.79 -22.73
N GLN A 291 -13.10 18.70 -22.45
CA GLN A 291 -14.44 18.74 -21.88
C GLN A 291 -14.36 18.29 -20.41
N LEU A 292 -15.18 18.88 -19.56
CA LEU A 292 -15.38 18.36 -18.21
C LEU A 292 -16.42 17.24 -18.29
N THR A 293 -16.05 16.04 -17.87
CA THR A 293 -16.97 14.90 -17.89
C THR A 293 -18.16 15.14 -16.94
N PRO A 294 -19.37 14.66 -17.28
CA PRO A 294 -20.49 14.74 -16.38
C PRO A 294 -20.25 13.88 -15.13
N ARG A 295 -20.89 14.24 -14.02
CA ARG A 295 -20.94 13.37 -12.84
C ARG A 295 -21.83 12.17 -13.14
N HIS A 296 -21.38 10.98 -12.74
CA HIS A 296 -22.16 9.75 -12.84
C HIS A 296 -23.39 9.78 -11.92
N GLU A 297 -24.49 9.16 -12.35
CA GLU A 297 -25.76 9.14 -11.61
C GLU A 297 -25.62 8.45 -10.23
N GLN A 298 -24.68 7.52 -10.10
CA GLN A 298 -24.37 6.80 -8.86
C GLN A 298 -23.70 7.69 -7.79
N ILE A 299 -23.26 8.90 -8.14
CA ILE A 299 -22.65 9.85 -7.21
C ILE A 299 -23.65 10.98 -6.98
N PRO A 300 -24.19 11.20 -5.78
CA PRO A 300 -25.12 12.31 -5.53
C PRO A 300 -24.54 13.69 -5.85
N ALA A 301 -25.40 14.64 -6.24
CA ALA A 301 -25.00 16.04 -6.32
C ALA A 301 -24.72 16.59 -4.90
N TRP A 302 -23.84 17.58 -4.77
CA TRP A 302 -23.58 18.24 -3.49
C TRP A 302 -24.86 18.81 -2.87
N ASP A 303 -25.70 19.46 -3.68
CA ASP A 303 -26.96 20.06 -3.24
C ASP A 303 -28.04 19.04 -2.91
N GLN A 304 -27.85 17.77 -3.27
CA GLN A 304 -28.74 16.67 -2.89
C GLN A 304 -28.31 15.99 -1.58
N MET A 305 -27.12 16.32 -1.06
CA MET A 305 -26.69 15.80 0.24
C MET A 305 -27.49 16.46 1.37
N PRO A 306 -27.85 15.71 2.43
CA PRO A 306 -28.48 16.29 3.62
C PRO A 306 -27.66 17.46 4.19
N GLU A 307 -28.31 18.54 4.58
CA GLU A 307 -27.63 19.73 5.15
C GLU A 307 -26.84 19.37 6.41
N GLU A 308 -27.36 18.47 7.26
CA GLU A 308 -26.63 17.99 8.43
C GLU A 308 -25.32 17.26 8.08
N MET A 309 -25.18 16.71 6.87
CA MET A 309 -23.95 16.02 6.46
C MET A 309 -22.86 16.96 5.96
N LYS A 310 -23.22 18.14 5.44
CA LYS A 310 -22.25 19.06 4.82
C LYS A 310 -21.06 19.44 5.71
N PRO A 311 -21.19 19.67 7.03
CA PRO A 311 -20.03 19.91 7.90
C PRO A 311 -19.03 18.76 7.91
N VAL A 312 -19.51 17.51 8.01
CA VAL A 312 -18.67 16.30 7.97
C VAL A 312 -17.98 16.17 6.62
N LEU A 313 -18.75 16.30 5.53
CA LEU A 313 -18.21 16.18 4.17
C LEU A 313 -17.11 17.21 3.90
N ARG A 314 -17.28 18.46 4.36
CA ARG A 314 -16.22 19.47 4.25
C ARG A 314 -14.98 19.08 5.04
N ARG A 315 -15.16 18.68 6.31
CA ARG A 315 -14.04 18.36 7.19
C ARG A 315 -13.21 17.19 6.65
N GLN A 316 -13.86 16.18 6.06
CA GLN A 316 -13.17 15.07 5.39
C GLN A 316 -12.21 15.56 4.28
N MET A 317 -12.65 16.53 3.47
CA MET A 317 -11.83 17.10 2.39
C MET A 317 -10.74 18.05 2.92
N GLU A 318 -11.01 18.80 3.98
CA GLU A 318 -10.01 19.64 4.68
C GLU A 318 -8.85 18.79 5.23
N VAL A 319 -9.18 17.65 5.84
CA VAL A 319 -8.20 16.70 6.36
C VAL A 319 -7.36 16.10 5.23
N TYR A 320 -7.99 15.63 4.15
CA TYR A 320 -7.28 15.12 2.98
C TYR A 320 -6.33 16.16 2.36
N ALA A 321 -6.80 17.39 2.16
CA ALA A 321 -5.99 18.46 1.58
C ALA A 321 -4.81 18.85 2.49
N GLY A 322 -5.05 18.90 3.80
CA GLY A 322 -4.01 19.09 4.80
C GLY A 322 -2.96 17.97 4.77
N PHE A 323 -3.39 16.72 4.63
CA PHE A 323 -2.49 15.57 4.58
C PHE A 323 -1.61 15.59 3.33
N LEU A 324 -2.17 15.95 2.17
CA LEU A 324 -1.41 16.10 0.93
C LEU A 324 -0.36 17.21 1.03
N GLU A 325 -0.73 18.39 1.55
CA GLU A 325 0.22 19.49 1.76
C GLU A 325 1.31 19.12 2.78
N TYR A 326 0.95 18.36 3.83
CA TYR A 326 1.90 17.86 4.83
C TYR A 326 2.92 16.89 4.22
N ALA A 327 2.46 15.99 3.36
CA ALA A 327 3.34 15.09 2.61
C ALA A 327 4.29 15.87 1.69
N ASP A 328 3.77 16.83 0.93
CA ASP A 328 4.59 17.67 0.04
C ASP A 328 5.61 18.52 0.82
N HIS A 329 5.25 19.00 2.02
CA HIS A 329 6.17 19.72 2.91
C HIS A 329 7.38 18.84 3.30
N HIS A 330 7.14 17.59 3.69
CA HIS A 330 8.20 16.67 4.09
C HIS A 330 9.03 16.16 2.90
N VAL A 331 8.40 15.96 1.73
CA VAL A 331 9.14 15.79 0.47
C VAL A 331 10.08 16.99 0.23
N GLY A 332 9.60 18.21 0.48
CA GLY A 332 10.43 19.42 0.44
C GLY A 332 11.68 19.33 1.31
N ARG A 333 11.57 18.85 2.55
CA ARG A 333 12.72 18.66 3.45
C ARG A 333 13.75 17.69 2.87
N LEU A 334 13.31 16.59 2.24
CA LEU A 334 14.19 15.65 1.56
C LEU A 334 14.89 16.33 0.37
N LEU A 335 14.15 17.04 -0.48
CA LEU A 335 14.70 17.77 -1.63
C LEU A 335 15.72 18.84 -1.19
N ASP A 336 15.41 19.59 -0.12
CA ASP A 336 16.30 20.61 0.42
C ASP A 336 17.61 20.00 0.94
N SER A 337 17.57 18.76 1.46
CA SER A 337 18.79 18.04 1.84
C SER A 337 19.65 17.67 0.63
N LEU A 338 19.05 17.29 -0.50
CA LEU A 338 19.77 17.04 -1.75
C LEU A 338 20.39 18.33 -2.30
N ASP A 339 19.67 19.45 -2.23
CA ASP A 339 20.16 20.77 -2.62
C ASP A 339 21.37 21.20 -1.78
N GLN A 340 21.29 21.00 -0.45
CA GLN A 340 22.40 21.29 0.48
C GLN A 340 23.65 20.45 0.19
N MET A 341 23.45 19.17 -0.16
CA MET A 341 24.53 18.26 -0.55
C MET A 341 25.01 18.44 -2.00
N LYS A 342 24.43 19.39 -2.76
CA LYS A 342 24.73 19.65 -4.18
C LYS A 342 24.49 18.43 -5.09
N LEU A 343 23.47 17.63 -4.78
CA LEU A 343 23.14 16.40 -5.52
C LEU A 343 22.03 16.58 -6.54
N THR A 344 21.21 17.63 -6.41
CA THR A 344 20.00 17.83 -7.21
C THR A 344 20.25 17.85 -8.73
N ASP A 345 21.33 18.49 -9.17
CA ASP A 345 21.66 18.57 -10.61
C ASP A 345 21.93 17.18 -11.22
N ASP A 346 22.47 16.25 -10.44
CA ASP A 346 22.82 14.88 -10.83
C ASP A 346 21.86 13.83 -10.23
N THR A 347 20.62 14.24 -9.93
CA THR A 347 19.57 13.33 -9.48
C THR A 347 18.41 13.34 -10.47
N LEU A 348 18.07 12.18 -11.02
CA LEU A 348 16.84 11.95 -11.75
C LEU A 348 15.70 11.74 -10.75
N ILE A 349 14.83 12.74 -10.64
CA ILE A 349 13.71 12.75 -9.71
C ILE A 349 12.41 12.51 -10.48
N TYR A 350 11.69 11.46 -10.10
CA TYR A 350 10.27 11.29 -10.42
C TYR A 350 9.45 11.68 -9.21
N TYR A 351 8.49 12.58 -9.39
CA TYR A 351 7.42 12.83 -8.43
C TYR A 351 6.10 12.48 -9.09
N ILE A 352 5.64 11.24 -8.83
CA ILE A 352 4.40 10.69 -9.34
C ILE A 352 3.31 11.03 -8.32
N ILE A 353 2.34 11.84 -8.75
CA ILE A 353 1.35 12.41 -7.84
C ILE A 353 0.51 11.33 -7.19
N GLY A 354 0.16 10.24 -7.88
CA GLY A 354 -0.55 9.10 -7.30
C GLY A 354 -0.19 7.78 -7.98
N ASP A 355 -0.26 6.68 -7.24
CA ASP A 355 -0.13 5.31 -7.77
C ASP A 355 -1.41 4.79 -8.44
N ASN A 356 -2.51 5.50 -8.26
CA ASN A 356 -3.79 5.35 -8.94
C ASN A 356 -4.59 6.65 -8.79
N GLY A 357 -5.79 6.71 -9.35
CA GLY A 357 -6.73 7.80 -9.08
C GLY A 357 -7.11 7.90 -7.61
N ALA A 358 -7.80 8.99 -7.24
CA ALA A 358 -8.30 9.18 -5.88
C ALA A 358 -9.24 8.02 -5.46
N SER A 359 -9.09 7.53 -4.23
CA SER A 359 -9.88 6.40 -3.72
C SER A 359 -11.33 6.77 -3.45
N ALA A 360 -12.27 5.86 -3.65
CA ALA A 360 -13.69 6.06 -3.39
C ALA A 360 -14.22 5.14 -2.28
N GLU A 361 -13.34 4.63 -1.42
CA GLU A 361 -13.64 3.53 -0.48
C GLU A 361 -14.39 4.00 0.77
N GLY A 362 -14.52 5.31 0.98
CA GLY A 362 -15.26 5.92 2.09
C GLY A 362 -16.79 5.98 1.97
N THR A 363 -17.44 5.32 1.02
CA THR A 363 -18.91 5.41 0.78
C THR A 363 -19.41 6.78 0.29
N LEU A 364 -20.71 6.91 0.05
CA LEU A 364 -21.36 8.16 -0.38
C LEU A 364 -21.30 9.29 0.65
N ILE A 365 -21.05 8.97 1.93
CA ILE A 365 -21.04 9.95 3.04
C ILE A 365 -19.66 10.11 3.71
N GLY A 366 -18.63 9.39 3.24
CA GLY A 366 -17.37 9.22 3.95
C GLY A 366 -17.51 8.26 5.12
N CYS A 367 -16.41 8.00 5.83
CA CYS A 367 -16.43 7.17 7.04
C CYS A 367 -15.45 7.69 8.09
N TYR A 368 -15.73 7.39 9.35
CA TYR A 368 -14.83 7.58 10.48
C TYR A 368 -13.89 6.38 10.64
N ASN A 369 -14.35 5.17 10.31
CA ASN A 369 -13.57 3.94 10.28
C ASN A 369 -13.83 3.15 8.98
N GLU A 370 -12.84 3.10 8.09
CA GLU A 370 -12.93 2.36 6.83
C GLU A 370 -13.09 0.84 7.01
N MET A 371 -12.60 0.26 8.11
CA MET A 371 -12.82 -1.17 8.39
C MET A 371 -14.30 -1.51 8.51
N ALA A 372 -15.17 -0.54 8.85
CA ALA A 372 -16.61 -0.73 8.81
C ALA A 372 -17.10 -1.09 7.39
N ASN A 373 -16.54 -0.46 6.36
CA ASN A 373 -16.93 -0.68 4.97
C ASN A 373 -16.49 -2.05 4.46
N PHE A 374 -15.22 -2.43 4.72
CA PHE A 374 -14.69 -3.75 4.36
C PHE A 374 -15.41 -4.92 5.04
N ASN A 375 -16.02 -4.67 6.19
CA ASN A 375 -16.81 -5.66 6.93
C ASN A 375 -18.32 -5.62 6.61
N GLY A 376 -18.78 -4.75 5.70
CA GLY A 376 -20.20 -4.61 5.38
C GLY A 376 -21.03 -3.97 6.50
N LEU A 377 -20.37 -3.23 7.39
CA LEU A 377 -20.92 -2.58 8.59
C LEU A 377 -21.02 -1.05 8.47
N ALA A 378 -20.86 -0.50 7.27
CA ALA A 378 -20.92 0.94 6.99
C ALA A 378 -22.19 1.62 7.55
N ALA A 379 -23.32 0.90 7.61
CA ALA A 379 -24.58 1.41 8.14
C ALA A 379 -24.54 1.75 9.64
N LEU A 380 -23.52 1.29 10.38
CA LEU A 380 -23.31 1.67 11.78
C LEU A 380 -22.85 3.14 11.93
N GLU A 381 -22.24 3.70 10.89
CA GLU A 381 -21.76 5.09 10.88
C GLU A 381 -22.84 6.05 10.36
N THR A 382 -23.84 6.30 11.20
CA THR A 382 -24.92 7.26 10.89
C THR A 382 -24.40 8.70 10.74
N PRO A 383 -25.14 9.60 10.07
CA PRO A 383 -24.84 11.04 10.06
C PRO A 383 -24.58 11.64 11.45
N GLN A 384 -25.41 11.27 12.44
CA GLN A 384 -25.26 11.72 13.83
C GLN A 384 -23.93 11.23 14.43
N PHE A 385 -23.57 9.97 14.19
CA PHE A 385 -22.32 9.37 14.66
C PHE A 385 -21.08 10.11 14.13
N LEU A 386 -21.09 10.43 12.84
CA LEU A 386 -20.01 11.20 12.19
C LEU A 386 -19.96 12.64 12.71
N MET A 387 -21.11 13.28 12.94
CA MET A 387 -21.18 14.64 13.47
C MET A 387 -20.59 14.76 14.88
N GLU A 388 -20.91 13.80 15.76
CA GLU A 388 -20.37 13.74 17.13
C GLU A 388 -18.84 13.58 17.17
N ARG A 389 -18.23 13.16 16.05
CA ARG A 389 -16.80 12.89 15.88
C ARG A 389 -16.13 13.83 14.89
N LEU A 390 -16.79 14.90 14.48
CA LEU A 390 -16.29 15.85 13.47
C LEU A 390 -14.87 16.34 13.77
N ASP A 391 -14.62 16.75 15.02
CA ASP A 391 -13.33 17.29 15.46
C ASP A 391 -12.23 16.23 15.59
N LYS A 392 -12.59 14.95 15.57
CA LYS A 392 -11.65 13.82 15.65
C LYS A 392 -11.16 13.36 14.28
N LEU A 393 -11.83 13.74 13.19
CA LEU A 393 -11.42 13.35 11.83
C LEU A 393 -9.99 13.83 11.54
N GLY A 394 -9.14 12.89 11.13
CA GLY A 394 -7.72 13.07 10.85
C GLY A 394 -6.79 12.93 12.05
N GLY A 395 -7.35 12.74 13.25
CA GLY A 395 -6.60 12.46 14.46
C GLY A 395 -6.34 10.97 14.69
N PRO A 396 -5.60 10.62 15.76
CA PRO A 396 -5.21 9.24 16.07
C PRO A 396 -6.35 8.31 16.53
N ASP A 397 -7.54 8.86 16.75
CA ASP A 397 -8.73 8.09 17.17
C ASP A 397 -9.59 7.64 15.98
N SER A 398 -9.30 8.12 14.77
CA SER A 398 -10.08 7.84 13.56
C SER A 398 -9.34 6.88 12.65
N TYR A 399 -10.07 6.29 11.71
CA TYR A 399 -9.51 5.59 10.57
C TYR A 399 -10.26 6.00 9.31
N ASN A 400 -10.28 7.32 9.07
CA ASN A 400 -11.29 7.96 8.25
C ASN A 400 -10.94 8.00 6.76
N HIS A 401 -11.99 7.96 5.94
CA HIS A 401 -11.94 8.18 4.49
C HIS A 401 -13.00 9.22 4.09
N PHE A 402 -12.75 9.99 3.03
CA PHE A 402 -13.73 10.96 2.52
C PHE A 402 -14.85 10.32 1.69
N ALA A 403 -15.90 11.09 1.39
CA ALA A 403 -16.98 10.65 0.53
C ALA A 403 -16.58 10.50 -0.96
N VAL A 404 -17.26 9.58 -1.67
CA VAL A 404 -17.09 9.32 -3.13
C VAL A 404 -17.14 10.59 -4.00
N GLY A 405 -17.98 11.57 -3.64
CA GLY A 405 -18.06 12.85 -4.35
C GLY A 405 -16.72 13.59 -4.41
N TRP A 406 -15.94 13.54 -3.34
CA TRP A 406 -14.59 14.12 -3.28
C TRP A 406 -13.59 13.34 -4.11
N ALA A 407 -13.65 12.00 -4.10
CA ALA A 407 -12.82 11.15 -4.96
C ALA A 407 -12.94 11.57 -6.43
N HIS A 408 -14.19 11.67 -6.92
CA HIS A 408 -14.46 12.10 -8.28
C HIS A 408 -14.01 13.54 -8.56
N ALA A 409 -14.13 14.45 -7.58
CA ALA A 409 -13.60 15.80 -7.72
C ALA A 409 -12.07 15.83 -7.86
N MET A 410 -11.36 14.98 -7.11
CA MET A 410 -9.90 14.89 -7.16
C MET A 410 -9.37 14.24 -8.45
N ASN A 411 -10.24 13.60 -9.24
CA ASN A 411 -9.89 13.05 -10.56
C ASN A 411 -10.27 13.95 -11.74
N THR A 412 -10.67 15.20 -11.49
CA THR A 412 -11.00 16.17 -12.54
C THR A 412 -9.89 16.25 -13.60
N PRO A 413 -10.20 16.19 -14.91
CA PRO A 413 -11.54 16.27 -15.53
C PRO A 413 -12.20 14.93 -15.87
N TYR A 414 -11.69 13.83 -15.33
CA TYR A 414 -11.99 12.49 -15.82
C TYR A 414 -13.24 11.85 -15.19
N GLN A 415 -13.69 10.77 -15.83
CA GLN A 415 -14.69 9.85 -15.30
C GLN A 415 -14.07 8.92 -14.25
N TRP A 416 -14.86 8.50 -13.27
CA TRP A 416 -14.53 7.48 -12.26
C TRP A 416 -13.28 7.77 -11.38
N THR A 417 -12.83 6.74 -10.66
CA THR A 417 -11.89 6.80 -9.54
C THR A 417 -10.97 5.57 -9.50
N LYS A 418 -10.15 5.42 -8.44
CA LYS A 418 -9.43 4.17 -8.10
C LYS A 418 -10.30 2.93 -8.34
N GLN A 419 -9.65 1.81 -8.66
CA GLN A 419 -10.21 0.52 -9.06
C GLN A 419 -10.84 0.46 -10.48
N VAL A 420 -11.23 1.59 -11.06
CA VAL A 420 -11.85 1.63 -12.41
C VAL A 420 -10.77 1.80 -13.48
N ALA A 421 -10.10 0.71 -13.84
CA ALA A 421 -8.99 0.71 -14.81
C ALA A 421 -9.40 1.06 -16.26
N SER A 422 -10.69 1.00 -16.55
CA SER A 422 -11.27 1.34 -17.85
C SER A 422 -11.21 2.85 -18.15
N HIS A 423 -11.17 3.72 -17.13
CA HIS A 423 -11.30 5.16 -17.32
C HIS A 423 -10.14 5.95 -16.71
N TRP A 424 -9.84 7.12 -17.29
CA TRP A 424 -8.69 7.94 -16.90
C TRP A 424 -8.74 8.49 -15.48
N GLY A 425 -9.89 8.55 -14.83
CA GLY A 425 -9.95 8.91 -13.40
C GLY A 425 -9.41 7.84 -12.47
N GLY A 426 -9.29 6.58 -12.93
CA GLY A 426 -8.63 5.51 -12.18
C GLY A 426 -7.13 5.38 -12.48
N THR A 427 -6.70 5.75 -13.69
CA THR A 427 -5.35 5.43 -14.19
C THR A 427 -4.48 6.62 -14.55
N ARG A 428 -5.02 7.77 -14.97
CA ARG A 428 -4.18 8.89 -15.40
C ARG A 428 -3.73 9.70 -14.19
N ASN A 429 -2.43 9.90 -14.08
CA ASN A 429 -1.82 10.60 -12.96
C ASN A 429 -0.85 11.70 -13.42
N GLY A 430 -0.83 12.79 -12.67
CA GLY A 430 0.15 13.84 -12.87
C GLY A 430 1.53 13.30 -12.49
N THR A 431 2.54 13.49 -13.33
CA THR A 431 3.91 13.08 -13.01
C THR A 431 4.89 14.18 -13.36
N ILE A 432 5.83 14.45 -12.46
CA ILE A 432 6.88 15.45 -12.65
C ILE A 432 8.21 14.71 -12.77
N VAL A 433 9.01 15.11 -13.77
CA VAL A 433 10.37 14.61 -13.95
C VAL A 433 11.34 15.78 -13.90
N HIS A 434 12.33 15.68 -13.01
CA HIS A 434 13.32 16.73 -12.79
C HIS A 434 14.73 16.12 -12.77
N TRP A 435 15.58 16.57 -13.71
CA TRP A 435 16.97 16.15 -13.80
C TRP A 435 17.78 17.20 -14.58
N PRO A 436 18.32 18.24 -13.91
CA PRO A 436 18.94 19.39 -14.57
C PRO A 436 20.10 19.03 -15.51
N SER A 437 20.87 17.98 -15.19
CA SER A 437 21.96 17.52 -16.06
C SER A 437 21.50 16.80 -17.33
N GLY A 438 20.28 16.27 -17.36
CA GLY A 438 19.73 15.54 -18.51
C GLY A 438 18.56 16.22 -19.22
N ILE A 439 17.97 17.27 -18.63
CA ILE A 439 16.79 17.97 -19.13
C ILE A 439 17.11 19.46 -19.32
N ALA A 440 16.98 19.94 -20.55
CA ALA A 440 17.18 21.36 -20.88
C ALA A 440 15.91 22.21 -20.64
N GLY A 441 14.73 21.62 -20.81
CA GLY A 441 13.44 22.29 -20.63
C GLY A 441 13.13 22.60 -19.17
N LYS A 442 12.38 23.68 -18.92
CA LYS A 442 11.96 24.11 -17.57
C LYS A 442 10.50 24.53 -17.57
N GLY A 443 9.69 23.92 -16.72
CA GLY A 443 8.26 24.23 -16.63
C GLY A 443 7.46 23.77 -17.84
N GLU A 444 8.00 22.84 -18.63
CA GLU A 444 7.37 22.38 -19.86
C GLU A 444 6.46 21.16 -19.64
N VAL A 445 5.49 20.98 -20.54
CA VAL A 445 4.58 19.83 -20.53
C VAL A 445 5.01 18.80 -21.57
N ARG A 446 4.80 17.52 -21.27
CA ARG A 446 4.97 16.36 -22.15
C ARG A 446 3.65 15.61 -22.27
N SER A 447 3.18 15.46 -23.51
CA SER A 447 1.87 14.90 -23.86
C SER A 447 1.97 13.56 -24.60
N GLN A 448 3.12 12.88 -24.54
CA GLN A 448 3.26 11.51 -25.00
C GLN A 448 2.49 10.57 -24.05
N PHE A 449 1.80 9.57 -24.58
CA PHE A 449 1.26 8.49 -23.76
C PHE A 449 2.40 7.72 -23.11
N HIS A 450 2.36 7.60 -21.79
CA HIS A 450 3.26 6.78 -21.00
C HIS A 450 2.50 6.02 -19.92
N HIS A 451 3.06 4.89 -19.52
CA HIS A 451 2.56 4.07 -18.42
C HIS A 451 3.65 3.87 -17.36
N VAL A 452 3.28 3.51 -16.13
CA VAL A 452 4.23 3.36 -15.02
C VAL A 452 5.38 2.37 -15.30
N ILE A 453 5.13 1.39 -16.18
CA ILE A 453 6.14 0.43 -16.64
C ILE A 453 7.28 1.07 -17.45
N ASP A 454 7.11 2.31 -17.90
CA ASP A 454 8.11 3.06 -18.67
C ASP A 454 9.21 3.66 -17.76
N VAL A 455 8.98 3.74 -16.45
CA VAL A 455 9.93 4.37 -15.51
C VAL A 455 11.21 3.53 -15.36
N ALA A 456 11.09 2.22 -15.13
CA ALA A 456 12.24 1.33 -14.99
C ALA A 456 13.19 1.34 -16.21
N PRO A 457 12.73 1.16 -17.47
CA PRO A 457 13.62 1.28 -18.63
C PRO A 457 14.21 2.69 -18.79
N THR A 458 13.48 3.74 -18.38
CA THR A 458 14.03 5.11 -18.39
C THR A 458 15.20 5.25 -17.44
N ILE A 459 15.07 4.72 -16.21
CA ILE A 459 16.15 4.74 -15.20
C ILE A 459 17.35 3.94 -15.69
N LEU A 460 17.15 2.75 -16.26
CA LEU A 460 18.24 1.94 -16.81
C LEU A 460 18.96 2.66 -17.95
N GLU A 461 18.22 3.25 -18.90
CA GLU A 461 18.82 3.98 -20.02
C GLU A 461 19.58 5.24 -19.54
N ALA A 462 19.02 5.98 -18.57
CA ALA A 462 19.68 7.15 -17.97
C ALA A 462 20.97 6.77 -17.24
N ALA A 463 21.01 5.59 -16.61
CA ALA A 463 22.19 5.04 -15.95
C ALA A 463 23.20 4.39 -16.92
N GLY A 464 22.89 4.32 -18.23
CA GLY A 464 23.72 3.61 -19.21
C GLY A 464 23.75 2.09 -19.01
N LEU A 465 22.71 1.53 -18.38
CA LEU A 465 22.60 0.12 -18.05
C LEU A 465 21.69 -0.61 -19.06
N PRO A 466 22.07 -1.80 -19.54
CA PRO A 466 21.17 -2.63 -20.33
C PRO A 466 20.13 -3.29 -19.42
N GLN A 467 19.02 -3.74 -20.02
CA GLN A 467 18.21 -4.77 -19.39
C GLN A 467 19.05 -6.05 -19.19
N PRO A 468 19.04 -6.68 -18.00
CA PRO A 468 19.73 -7.96 -17.82
C PRO A 468 19.05 -9.06 -18.63
N GLN A 469 19.86 -9.93 -19.24
CA GLN A 469 19.44 -11.17 -19.90
C GLN A 469 19.32 -12.32 -18.88
N ALA A 470 20.13 -12.30 -17.82
CA ALA A 470 20.05 -13.26 -16.73
C ALA A 470 20.33 -12.59 -15.37
N VAL A 471 19.57 -12.97 -14.34
CA VAL A 471 19.83 -12.60 -12.94
C VAL A 471 19.82 -13.88 -12.10
N ASP A 472 20.86 -14.08 -11.29
CA ASP A 472 21.04 -15.25 -10.42
C ASP A 472 20.89 -16.59 -11.18
N GLY A 473 21.37 -16.63 -12.42
CA GLY A 473 21.30 -17.80 -13.30
C GLY A 473 19.94 -18.02 -13.99
N VAL A 474 18.94 -17.16 -13.74
CA VAL A 474 17.60 -17.25 -14.35
C VAL A 474 17.49 -16.28 -15.52
N ALA A 475 17.08 -16.81 -16.68
CA ALA A 475 16.79 -15.98 -17.86
C ALA A 475 15.64 -15.01 -17.58
N GLN A 476 15.84 -13.74 -17.95
CA GLN A 476 14.88 -12.68 -17.65
C GLN A 476 13.93 -12.45 -18.82
N MET A 477 12.66 -12.25 -18.53
CA MET A 477 11.68 -11.83 -19.53
C MET A 477 11.95 -10.38 -19.96
N ALA A 478 11.52 -9.99 -21.16
CA ALA A 478 11.68 -8.63 -21.65
C ALA A 478 11.05 -7.60 -20.69
N ILE A 479 11.64 -6.41 -20.59
CA ILE A 479 10.92 -5.23 -20.08
C ILE A 479 9.85 -4.90 -21.12
N GLU A 480 8.63 -4.62 -20.66
CA GLU A 480 7.47 -4.39 -21.52
C GLU A 480 7.19 -2.90 -21.72
N GLY A 481 7.71 -2.05 -20.82
CA GLY A 481 7.70 -0.60 -20.98
C GLY A 481 8.73 -0.07 -21.97
N VAL A 482 8.58 1.20 -22.32
CA VAL A 482 9.49 1.94 -23.19
C VAL A 482 10.09 3.13 -22.45
N SER A 483 11.37 3.39 -22.64
CA SER A 483 12.01 4.55 -22.00
C SER A 483 11.38 5.87 -22.45
N MET A 484 11.26 6.80 -21.51
CA MET A 484 10.74 8.15 -21.68
C MET A 484 11.82 9.15 -22.12
N LEU A 485 13.11 8.79 -22.09
CA LEU A 485 14.23 9.71 -22.33
C LEU A 485 14.14 10.46 -23.67
N TYR A 486 13.61 9.81 -24.71
CA TYR A 486 13.44 10.44 -26.02
C TYR A 486 12.57 11.70 -25.96
N SER A 487 11.65 11.80 -25.00
CA SER A 487 10.74 12.92 -24.86
C SER A 487 11.32 14.06 -24.02
N PHE A 488 12.42 13.84 -23.27
CA PHE A 488 12.91 14.81 -22.28
C PHE A 488 13.30 16.13 -22.94
N ASN A 489 14.07 16.07 -24.02
CA ASN A 489 14.54 17.25 -24.76
C ASN A 489 13.86 17.43 -26.13
N GLU A 490 12.87 16.60 -26.46
CA GLU A 490 12.10 16.68 -27.70
C GLU A 490 10.60 16.67 -27.38
N ALA A 491 10.05 17.81 -26.95
CA ALA A 491 8.67 17.92 -26.50
C ALA A 491 7.61 17.43 -27.51
N LYS A 492 7.93 17.48 -28.81
CA LYS A 492 7.05 17.06 -29.92
C LYS A 492 7.41 15.70 -30.51
N ALA A 493 8.30 14.94 -29.89
CA ALA A 493 8.60 13.58 -30.36
C ALA A 493 7.33 12.71 -30.35
N ALA A 494 7.20 11.85 -31.36
CA ALA A 494 6.10 10.89 -31.42
C ALA A 494 6.14 9.95 -30.22
N GLU A 495 4.97 9.61 -29.67
CA GLU A 495 4.88 8.66 -28.56
C GLU A 495 5.38 7.27 -28.99
N ARG A 496 6.23 6.65 -28.15
CA ARG A 496 6.77 5.31 -28.42
C ARG A 496 5.96 4.19 -27.75
N HIS A 497 5.18 4.53 -26.73
CA HIS A 497 4.25 3.60 -26.08
C HIS A 497 2.91 3.62 -26.82
N GLU A 498 2.78 2.77 -27.84
CA GLU A 498 1.63 2.83 -28.75
C GLU A 498 0.41 2.01 -28.31
N THR A 499 0.57 1.05 -27.40
CA THR A 499 -0.48 0.13 -26.95
C THR A 499 -0.34 -0.19 -25.47
N GLN A 500 -1.40 -0.07 -24.69
CA GLN A 500 -1.46 -0.50 -23.28
C GLN A 500 -2.84 -1.06 -22.97
N TYR A 501 -2.90 -2.27 -22.41
CA TYR A 501 -4.14 -2.81 -21.85
C TYR A 501 -4.29 -2.35 -20.39
N PHE A 502 -5.52 -2.39 -19.90
CA PHE A 502 -5.91 -2.11 -18.53
C PHE A 502 -6.90 -3.18 -18.08
N GLU A 503 -6.70 -3.72 -16.88
CA GLU A 503 -7.66 -4.57 -16.20
C GLU A 503 -7.53 -4.40 -14.68
N MET A 504 -8.67 -4.26 -14.00
CA MET A 504 -8.76 -4.33 -12.54
C MET A 504 -10.19 -4.69 -12.13
N PHE A 505 -10.36 -5.77 -11.37
CA PHE A 505 -11.66 -6.22 -10.88
C PHE A 505 -12.73 -6.37 -11.98
N GLY A 506 -12.34 -6.87 -13.15
CA GLY A 506 -13.22 -7.04 -14.29
C GLY A 506 -13.45 -5.77 -15.13
N ASN A 507 -13.06 -4.59 -14.64
CA ASN A 507 -13.04 -3.38 -15.47
C ASN A 507 -11.94 -3.50 -16.52
N ARG A 508 -12.24 -3.23 -17.78
CA ARG A 508 -11.34 -3.51 -18.91
C ARG A 508 -11.14 -2.27 -19.76
N GLY A 509 -9.93 -2.07 -20.24
CA GLY A 509 -9.63 -0.97 -21.15
C GLY A 509 -8.44 -1.29 -22.05
N ILE A 510 -8.42 -0.73 -23.25
CA ILE A 510 -7.22 -0.72 -24.08
C ILE A 510 -7.03 0.65 -24.70
N TYR A 511 -5.80 1.14 -24.64
CA TYR A 511 -5.33 2.25 -25.44
C TYR A 511 -4.51 1.71 -26.62
N HIS A 512 -4.77 2.24 -27.83
CA HIS A 512 -3.97 1.96 -29.02
C HIS A 512 -3.96 3.16 -29.97
N LYS A 513 -2.80 3.81 -30.11
CA LYS A 513 -2.55 4.91 -31.07
C LYS A 513 -3.63 6.00 -31.06
N GLY A 514 -3.90 6.53 -29.89
CA GLY A 514 -4.91 7.57 -29.68
C GLY A 514 -6.33 7.06 -29.46
N TRP A 515 -6.65 5.80 -29.75
CA TRP A 515 -7.98 5.25 -29.53
C TRP A 515 -8.07 4.48 -28.22
N THR A 516 -9.25 4.50 -27.59
CA THR A 516 -9.52 3.65 -26.43
C THR A 516 -10.85 2.93 -26.53
N ALA A 517 -10.89 1.63 -26.23
CA ALA A 517 -12.13 0.89 -25.96
C ALA A 517 -12.12 0.45 -24.50
N VAL A 518 -13.23 0.69 -23.80
CA VAL A 518 -13.27 0.56 -22.34
C VAL A 518 -14.62 0.01 -21.89
N THR A 519 -14.66 -0.70 -20.77
CA THR A 519 -15.89 -1.14 -20.14
C THR A 519 -15.73 -1.20 -18.62
N ARG A 520 -16.69 -0.61 -17.92
CA ARG A 520 -16.76 -0.62 -16.45
C ARG A 520 -17.71 -1.74 -16.02
N HIS A 521 -17.14 -2.71 -15.32
CA HIS A 521 -17.82 -3.92 -14.87
C HIS A 521 -18.50 -3.72 -13.51
N LYS A 522 -17.86 -2.97 -12.60
CA LYS A 522 -18.30 -2.83 -11.20
C LYS A 522 -18.34 -1.37 -10.74
N THR A 523 -19.19 -1.07 -9.75
CA THR A 523 -19.14 0.21 -9.02
C THR A 523 -18.16 0.10 -7.84
N PRO A 524 -17.06 0.88 -7.81
CA PRO A 524 -15.95 0.58 -6.90
C PRO A 524 -16.28 0.72 -5.41
N TRP A 525 -17.20 1.61 -5.04
CA TRP A 525 -17.64 1.78 -3.64
C TRP A 525 -18.76 0.82 -3.20
N LEU A 526 -19.28 -0.02 -4.09
CA LEU A 526 -20.25 -1.06 -3.75
C LEU A 526 -19.52 -2.38 -3.48
N LEU A 527 -18.93 -2.47 -2.29
CA LEU A 527 -18.16 -3.65 -1.87
C LEU A 527 -19.04 -4.91 -1.74
N HIS A 528 -20.30 -4.73 -1.31
CA HIS A 528 -21.23 -5.81 -1.01
C HIS A 528 -22.58 -5.58 -1.70
N GLY A 529 -23.23 -6.65 -2.14
CA GLY A 529 -24.64 -6.64 -2.57
C GLY A 529 -24.92 -6.07 -3.97
N GLU A 530 -23.90 -5.70 -4.73
CA GLU A 530 -24.06 -5.34 -6.15
C GLU A 530 -24.25 -6.60 -7.00
N THR A 531 -25.29 -6.62 -7.84
CA THR A 531 -25.43 -7.63 -8.90
C THR A 531 -24.59 -7.19 -10.09
N VAL A 532 -23.47 -7.87 -10.31
CA VAL A 532 -22.60 -7.63 -11.47
C VAL A 532 -23.12 -8.40 -12.70
N PRO A 533 -23.10 -7.80 -13.90
CA PRO A 533 -23.48 -8.48 -15.13
C PRO A 533 -22.46 -9.57 -15.51
N ALA A 534 -22.82 -10.50 -16.40
CA ALA A 534 -21.82 -11.37 -16.99
C ALA A 534 -20.87 -10.55 -17.89
N PHE A 535 -19.60 -10.97 -18.02
CA PHE A 535 -18.60 -10.23 -18.82
C PHE A 535 -19.00 -10.00 -20.29
N ASP A 536 -19.83 -10.86 -20.88
CA ASP A 536 -20.33 -10.72 -22.25
C ASP A 536 -21.49 -9.71 -22.36
N ASP A 537 -22.15 -9.39 -21.24
CA ASP A 537 -23.23 -8.42 -21.14
C ASP A 537 -22.72 -7.01 -20.79
N ASP A 538 -21.42 -6.86 -20.51
CA ASP A 538 -20.78 -5.59 -20.22
C ASP A 538 -20.89 -4.62 -21.41
N VAL A 539 -21.25 -3.36 -21.10
CA VAL A 539 -21.37 -2.31 -22.11
C VAL A 539 -20.00 -1.70 -22.38
N TRP A 540 -19.57 -1.75 -23.63
CA TRP A 540 -18.32 -1.14 -24.08
C TRP A 540 -18.53 0.25 -24.67
N GLU A 541 -17.60 1.14 -24.36
CA GLU A 541 -17.51 2.52 -24.85
C GLU A 541 -16.27 2.66 -25.75
N LEU A 542 -16.27 3.64 -26.65
CA LEU A 542 -15.17 3.93 -27.58
C LEU A 542 -14.85 5.43 -27.60
N TYR A 543 -13.57 5.78 -27.49
CA TYR A 543 -13.11 7.18 -27.54
C TYR A 543 -11.91 7.38 -28.47
N ASP A 544 -11.86 8.54 -29.14
CA ASP A 544 -10.69 9.05 -29.87
C ASP A 544 -9.97 10.09 -29.00
N THR A 545 -9.02 9.64 -28.17
CA THR A 545 -8.28 10.49 -27.23
C THR A 545 -7.31 11.47 -27.88
N SER A 546 -7.16 11.43 -29.21
CA SER A 546 -6.46 12.49 -29.95
C SER A 546 -7.30 13.78 -30.09
N LYS A 547 -8.61 13.67 -29.89
CA LYS A 547 -9.58 14.78 -29.94
C LYS A 547 -10.40 14.92 -28.65
N ASP A 548 -10.51 13.84 -27.89
CA ASP A 548 -11.25 13.78 -26.63
C ASP A 548 -10.31 13.43 -25.48
N TRP A 549 -9.72 14.46 -24.89
CA TRP A 549 -8.75 14.31 -23.80
C TRP A 549 -9.27 13.51 -22.59
N SER A 550 -10.56 13.67 -22.30
CA SER A 550 -11.20 13.31 -21.03
C SER A 550 -12.05 12.05 -21.10
N GLN A 551 -12.20 11.44 -22.30
CA GLN A 551 -13.21 10.39 -22.56
C GLN A 551 -14.63 10.92 -22.31
N ALA A 552 -14.98 12.10 -22.82
CA ALA A 552 -16.30 12.68 -22.64
C ALA A 552 -17.34 12.21 -23.69
N ASN A 553 -16.92 11.75 -24.86
CA ASN A 553 -17.81 11.48 -26.00
C ASN A 553 -17.70 10.03 -26.49
N ASP A 554 -18.65 9.18 -26.07
CA ASP A 554 -18.71 7.80 -26.53
C ASP A 554 -19.11 7.69 -28.00
N LEU A 555 -18.25 7.04 -28.78
CA LEU A 555 -18.38 6.79 -30.22
C LEU A 555 -18.81 5.35 -30.54
N ALA A 556 -19.05 4.49 -29.56
CA ALA A 556 -19.31 3.06 -29.77
C ALA A 556 -20.44 2.79 -30.77
N LYS A 557 -21.56 3.53 -30.65
CA LYS A 557 -22.71 3.42 -31.57
C LYS A 557 -22.41 3.94 -32.98
N GLN A 558 -21.48 4.90 -33.10
CA GLN A 558 -21.14 5.54 -34.37
C GLN A 558 -20.06 4.76 -35.13
N MET A 559 -19.20 4.04 -34.41
CA MET A 559 -18.04 3.34 -34.97
C MET A 559 -17.91 1.90 -34.42
N PRO A 560 -18.93 1.02 -34.60
CA PRO A 560 -18.94 -0.32 -34.02
C PRO A 560 -17.79 -1.20 -34.53
N ASP A 561 -17.37 -1.06 -35.79
CA ASP A 561 -16.25 -1.81 -36.34
C ASP A 561 -14.92 -1.46 -35.67
N LYS A 562 -14.73 -0.19 -35.32
CA LYS A 562 -13.55 0.28 -34.60
C LYS A 562 -13.54 -0.23 -33.16
N LEU A 563 -14.69 -0.26 -32.51
CA LEU A 563 -14.85 -0.86 -31.19
C LEU A 563 -14.51 -2.36 -31.23
N HIS A 564 -15.08 -3.12 -32.17
CA HIS A 564 -14.77 -4.55 -32.35
C HIS A 564 -13.30 -4.81 -32.67
N GLN A 565 -12.61 -3.89 -33.37
CA GLN A 565 -11.16 -3.98 -33.57
C GLN A 565 -10.40 -3.91 -32.24
N LEU A 566 -10.74 -2.95 -31.39
CA LEU A 566 -10.05 -2.74 -30.12
C LEU A 566 -10.40 -3.79 -29.07
N GLN A 567 -11.63 -4.29 -29.02
CA GLN A 567 -12.00 -5.42 -28.15
C GLN A 567 -11.16 -6.67 -28.46
N ARG A 568 -10.96 -6.97 -29.74
CA ARG A 568 -10.07 -8.07 -30.16
C ARG A 568 -8.62 -7.81 -29.77
N LEU A 569 -8.14 -6.58 -29.92
CA LEU A 569 -6.79 -6.22 -29.50
C LEU A 569 -6.63 -6.35 -27.97
N TRP A 570 -7.64 -5.93 -27.20
CA TRP A 570 -7.66 -6.12 -25.75
C TRP A 570 -7.50 -7.59 -25.40
N LEU A 571 -8.26 -8.49 -26.03
CA LEU A 571 -8.15 -9.93 -25.79
C LEU A 571 -6.75 -10.49 -26.14
N ILE A 572 -6.13 -9.99 -27.22
CA ILE A 572 -4.77 -10.40 -27.62
C ILE A 572 -3.74 -9.98 -26.57
N GLU A 573 -3.79 -8.72 -26.11
CA GLU A 573 -2.88 -8.24 -25.07
C GLU A 573 -3.17 -8.92 -23.72
N ALA A 574 -4.44 -9.12 -23.38
CA ALA A 574 -4.87 -9.84 -22.18
C ALA A 574 -4.32 -11.27 -22.12
N ALA A 575 -4.38 -12.00 -23.24
CA ALA A 575 -3.78 -13.33 -23.35
C ALA A 575 -2.24 -13.28 -23.29
N ARG A 576 -1.61 -12.26 -23.88
CA ARG A 576 -0.14 -12.11 -23.85
C ARG A 576 0.40 -11.88 -22.44
N TYR A 577 -0.30 -11.08 -21.63
CA TYR A 577 0.20 -10.60 -20.34
C TYR A 577 -0.45 -11.28 -19.14
N ASN A 578 -1.08 -12.44 -19.31
CA ASN A 578 -1.69 -13.26 -18.25
C ASN A 578 -2.84 -12.58 -17.50
N VAL A 579 -3.69 -11.84 -18.20
CA VAL A 579 -4.92 -11.26 -17.64
C VAL A 579 -6.04 -12.31 -17.53
N LEU A 580 -5.97 -13.38 -18.31
CA LEU A 580 -7.00 -14.42 -18.34
C LEU A 580 -6.61 -15.60 -17.43
N PRO A 581 -7.57 -16.22 -16.72
CA PRO A 581 -9.01 -15.90 -16.70
C PRO A 581 -9.32 -14.63 -15.90
N LEU A 582 -10.36 -13.89 -16.30
CA LEU A 582 -10.91 -12.79 -15.51
C LEU A 582 -11.60 -13.35 -14.26
N ASP A 583 -11.47 -12.64 -13.14
CA ASP A 583 -12.04 -13.04 -11.85
C ASP A 583 -12.61 -11.81 -11.09
N ASP A 584 -13.93 -11.69 -11.10
CA ASP A 584 -14.72 -10.66 -10.41
C ASP A 584 -15.19 -11.09 -9.01
N ASN A 585 -14.83 -12.30 -8.54
CA ASN A 585 -15.27 -12.84 -7.25
C ASN A 585 -14.42 -12.33 -6.08
N VAL A 586 -14.37 -11.02 -5.92
CA VAL A 586 -13.53 -10.33 -4.92
C VAL A 586 -13.81 -10.81 -3.50
N ALA A 587 -15.08 -11.03 -3.14
CA ALA A 587 -15.47 -11.46 -1.79
C ALA A 587 -14.88 -12.83 -1.43
N ALA A 588 -14.94 -13.81 -2.33
CA ALA A 588 -14.33 -15.12 -2.09
C ALA A 588 -12.80 -15.05 -2.00
N ARG A 589 -12.16 -14.11 -2.70
CA ARG A 589 -10.71 -13.92 -2.70
C ARG A 589 -10.17 -13.27 -1.43
N PHE A 590 -11.00 -12.55 -0.68
CA PHE A 590 -10.64 -12.05 0.65
C PHE A 590 -10.66 -13.15 1.72
N ASP A 591 -11.47 -14.19 1.54
CA ASP A 591 -11.50 -15.33 2.44
C ASP A 591 -10.30 -16.26 2.16
N SER A 592 -9.36 -16.34 3.10
CA SER A 592 -8.19 -17.20 3.00
C SER A 592 -8.52 -18.68 2.77
N ASP A 593 -9.68 -19.13 3.27
CA ASP A 593 -10.11 -20.53 3.17
C ASP A 593 -10.68 -20.85 1.77
N LEU A 594 -11.08 -19.82 1.00
CA LEU A 594 -11.69 -19.95 -0.33
C LEU A 594 -10.78 -19.48 -1.48
N ALA A 595 -9.85 -18.55 -1.22
CA ALA A 595 -9.05 -17.88 -2.24
C ALA A 595 -8.05 -18.79 -2.99
N GLY A 596 -7.74 -19.97 -2.43
CA GLY A 596 -6.81 -20.92 -3.03
C GLY A 596 -5.33 -20.50 -2.98
N ARG A 597 -5.01 -19.38 -2.30
CA ARG A 597 -3.64 -18.96 -2.01
C ARG A 597 -3.04 -19.73 -0.82
N PRO A 598 -1.71 -19.82 -0.68
CA PRO A 598 -1.09 -20.34 0.52
C PRO A 598 -1.52 -19.55 1.77
N VAL A 599 -1.64 -20.28 2.88
CA VAL A 599 -1.81 -19.72 4.22
C VAL A 599 -0.64 -20.17 5.09
N LEU A 600 -0.11 -19.27 5.91
CA LEU A 600 1.03 -19.58 6.77
C LEU A 600 0.65 -20.61 7.83
N ILE A 601 -0.53 -20.44 8.43
CA ILE A 601 -1.05 -21.31 9.49
C ILE A 601 -2.08 -22.28 8.91
N LYS A 602 -1.78 -23.58 8.91
CA LYS A 602 -2.63 -24.64 8.33
C LYS A 602 -3.41 -25.48 9.35
N GLY A 603 -3.04 -25.41 10.63
CA GLY A 603 -3.65 -26.17 11.72
C GLY A 603 -4.92 -25.52 12.28
N LYS A 604 -5.60 -26.23 13.19
CA LYS A 604 -6.71 -25.71 13.99
C LYS A 604 -6.24 -25.03 15.29
N SER A 605 -4.95 -25.01 15.55
CA SER A 605 -4.35 -24.36 16.70
C SER A 605 -2.99 -23.74 16.37
N GLN A 606 -2.62 -22.71 17.13
CA GLN A 606 -1.34 -22.00 17.03
C GLN A 606 -0.88 -21.61 18.43
N ILE A 607 0.41 -21.79 18.73
CA ILE A 607 1.02 -21.34 19.99
C ILE A 607 1.89 -20.13 19.71
N LEU A 608 1.71 -19.10 20.51
CA LEU A 608 2.38 -17.80 20.45
C LEU A 608 3.13 -17.55 21.76
N PHE A 609 4.21 -16.78 21.68
CA PHE A 609 5.07 -16.46 22.81
C PHE A 609 5.30 -14.95 22.89
N GLY A 610 5.59 -14.45 24.10
CA GLY A 610 6.00 -13.05 24.26
C GLY A 610 7.32 -12.78 23.52
N GLY A 611 7.48 -11.53 23.04
CA GLY A 611 8.70 -11.10 22.36
C GLY A 611 8.78 -11.47 20.86
N MET A 612 7.71 -12.01 20.28
CA MET A 612 7.61 -12.25 18.83
C MET A 612 7.42 -10.97 18.01
N GLY A 613 7.17 -9.83 18.67
CA GLY A 613 6.76 -8.59 18.04
C GLY A 613 5.34 -8.70 17.46
N ARG A 614 4.98 -7.72 16.63
CA ARG A 614 3.67 -7.64 15.99
C ARG A 614 3.56 -8.64 14.83
N LEU A 615 2.56 -9.52 14.91
CA LEU A 615 2.26 -10.49 13.85
C LEU A 615 1.08 -10.00 13.00
N SER A 616 1.24 -9.85 11.69
CA SER A 616 0.13 -9.47 10.82
C SER A 616 -1.06 -10.45 10.94
N GLU A 617 -2.28 -9.99 10.66
CA GLU A 617 -3.49 -10.84 10.76
C GLU A 617 -3.39 -12.12 9.90
N ASN A 618 -2.69 -12.05 8.77
CA ASN A 618 -2.44 -13.20 7.87
C ASN A 618 -1.36 -14.18 8.38
N SER A 619 -0.62 -13.83 9.43
CA SER A 619 0.37 -14.70 10.10
C SER A 619 -0.21 -15.43 11.33
N VAL A 620 -1.50 -15.22 11.62
CA VAL A 620 -2.18 -15.73 12.82
C VAL A 620 -3.37 -16.60 12.41
N LEU A 621 -3.71 -17.58 13.25
CA LEU A 621 -4.87 -18.44 13.07
C LEU A 621 -6.14 -17.59 12.86
N ASN A 622 -6.86 -17.84 11.78
CA ASN A 622 -8.07 -17.09 11.46
C ASN A 622 -9.25 -17.50 12.38
N LEU A 623 -9.58 -16.62 13.34
CA LEU A 623 -10.65 -16.83 14.33
C LEU A 623 -12.02 -16.31 13.87
N LYS A 624 -12.10 -15.61 12.74
CA LYS A 624 -13.33 -14.95 12.28
C LYS A 624 -14.40 -15.97 11.92
N ASN A 625 -15.64 -15.65 12.26
CA ASN A 625 -16.84 -16.48 11.99
C ASN A 625 -16.77 -17.91 12.57
N LYS A 626 -15.97 -18.13 13.63
CA LYS A 626 -15.70 -19.46 14.20
C LYS A 626 -15.76 -19.41 15.72
N SER A 627 -16.23 -20.51 16.33
CA SER A 627 -15.98 -20.74 17.75
C SER A 627 -14.48 -20.93 17.97
N HIS A 628 -13.94 -20.30 19.01
CA HIS A 628 -12.51 -20.31 19.27
C HIS A 628 -12.19 -20.21 20.76
N SER A 629 -10.96 -20.54 21.12
CA SER A 629 -10.43 -20.33 22.46
C SER A 629 -9.06 -19.65 22.43
N VAL A 630 -8.79 -18.90 23.50
CA VAL A 630 -7.52 -18.25 23.80
C VAL A 630 -7.10 -18.72 25.18
N THR A 631 -6.05 -19.52 25.26
CA THR A 631 -5.54 -20.10 26.51
C THR A 631 -4.13 -19.60 26.77
N ALA A 632 -3.87 -18.98 27.92
CA ALA A 632 -2.56 -18.46 28.28
C ALA A 632 -2.07 -19.06 29.60
N GLU A 633 -0.81 -19.50 29.62
CA GLU A 633 -0.10 -19.88 30.83
C GLU A 633 0.66 -18.66 31.36
N ILE A 634 0.26 -18.17 32.55
CA ILE A 634 0.79 -16.93 33.11
C ILE A 634 1.35 -17.13 34.51
N VAL A 635 2.28 -16.25 34.91
CA VAL A 635 2.74 -16.10 36.30
C VAL A 635 2.36 -14.72 36.79
N VAL A 636 1.48 -14.67 37.77
CA VAL A 636 0.98 -13.44 38.39
C VAL A 636 1.90 -13.03 39.55
N PRO A 637 2.38 -11.79 39.61
CA PRO A 637 3.20 -11.31 40.72
C PRO A 637 2.37 -11.13 41.99
N GLU A 638 3.03 -11.02 43.15
CA GLU A 638 2.38 -10.76 44.45
C GLU A 638 1.52 -9.48 44.46
N GLY A 639 1.85 -8.50 43.62
CA GLY A 639 1.08 -7.26 43.45
C GLY A 639 -0.22 -7.39 42.65
N GLY A 640 -0.55 -8.58 42.14
CA GLY A 640 -1.73 -8.83 41.29
C GLY A 640 -1.45 -8.67 39.80
N ALA A 641 -2.38 -9.17 38.98
CA ALA A 641 -2.25 -9.18 37.52
C ALA A 641 -2.76 -7.86 36.90
N GLU A 642 -1.96 -7.25 36.03
CA GLU A 642 -2.32 -6.07 35.23
C GLU A 642 -1.71 -6.18 33.83
N GLY A 643 -2.39 -5.64 32.83
CA GLY A 643 -1.89 -5.50 31.46
C GLY A 643 -2.34 -6.57 30.48
N VAL A 644 -1.95 -6.40 29.22
CA VAL A 644 -2.41 -7.17 28.06
C VAL A 644 -1.71 -8.52 28.00
N ILE A 645 -2.49 -9.60 27.96
CA ILE A 645 -1.98 -10.95 27.77
C ILE A 645 -1.81 -11.22 26.27
N ILE A 646 -2.84 -10.91 25.50
CA ILE A 646 -2.83 -10.97 24.03
C ILE A 646 -3.86 -9.98 23.47
N SER A 647 -3.52 -9.34 22.35
CA SER A 647 -4.42 -8.51 21.55
C SER A 647 -4.30 -8.88 20.08
N GLN A 648 -5.37 -8.66 19.32
CA GLN A 648 -5.34 -8.66 17.86
C GLN A 648 -6.24 -7.56 17.33
N GLY A 649 -5.70 -6.68 16.49
CA GLY A 649 -6.39 -5.53 15.90
C GLY A 649 -5.97 -4.20 16.52
N ALA A 650 -6.84 -3.20 16.46
CA ALA A 650 -6.59 -1.83 16.91
C ALA A 650 -7.81 -1.19 17.58
N ASN A 651 -7.72 0.10 17.94
CA ASN A 651 -8.87 0.92 18.39
C ASN A 651 -10.06 0.94 17.40
N ILE A 652 -9.81 0.52 16.15
CA ILE A 652 -10.76 0.47 15.04
C ILE A 652 -11.36 -0.91 14.81
N GLY A 653 -11.09 -1.90 15.66
CA GLY A 653 -11.65 -3.23 15.56
C GLY A 653 -10.66 -4.30 16.00
N GLY A 654 -11.16 -5.39 16.59
CA GLY A 654 -10.32 -6.48 17.08
C GLY A 654 -10.81 -7.07 18.40
N TRP A 655 -9.91 -7.73 19.12
CA TRP A 655 -10.19 -8.30 20.44
C TRP A 655 -8.94 -8.35 21.32
N SER A 656 -9.12 -8.41 22.64
CA SER A 656 -8.01 -8.52 23.59
C SER A 656 -8.42 -9.29 24.85
N LEU A 657 -7.51 -10.15 25.32
CA LEU A 657 -7.55 -10.79 26.64
C LEU A 657 -6.47 -10.13 27.52
N TYR A 658 -6.87 -9.61 28.68
CA TYR A 658 -5.98 -8.82 29.53
C TYR A 658 -6.39 -8.92 31.00
N ALA A 659 -5.53 -8.43 31.88
CA ALA A 659 -5.84 -8.26 33.30
C ALA A 659 -6.05 -6.77 33.61
N LYS A 660 -7.09 -6.46 34.41
CA LYS A 660 -7.37 -5.12 34.92
C LYS A 660 -7.92 -5.19 36.33
N GLY A 661 -7.32 -4.45 37.27
CA GLY A 661 -7.67 -4.51 38.68
C GLY A 661 -7.48 -5.91 39.28
N GLY A 662 -6.49 -6.67 38.81
CA GLY A 662 -6.28 -8.07 39.19
C GLY A 662 -7.24 -9.08 38.56
N LYS A 663 -8.25 -8.64 37.79
CA LYS A 663 -9.26 -9.53 37.19
C LYS A 663 -8.96 -9.84 35.73
N LEU A 664 -9.34 -11.04 35.30
CA LEU A 664 -9.29 -11.44 33.89
C LEU A 664 -10.43 -10.76 33.13
N LYS A 665 -10.11 -10.09 32.03
CA LYS A 665 -11.07 -9.40 31.17
C LYS A 665 -10.84 -9.73 29.71
N TYR A 666 -11.94 -9.82 28.98
CA TYR A 666 -11.96 -9.92 27.53
C TYR A 666 -12.74 -8.74 26.95
N CYS A 667 -12.19 -8.13 25.91
CA CYS A 667 -12.86 -7.10 25.12
C CYS A 667 -12.95 -7.57 23.66
N TYR A 668 -14.14 -7.52 23.09
CA TYR A 668 -14.35 -7.56 21.65
C TYR A 668 -14.67 -6.13 21.18
N ASN A 669 -13.82 -5.57 20.35
CA ASN A 669 -13.99 -4.26 19.73
C ASN A 669 -14.63 -4.44 18.34
N LEU A 670 -15.92 -4.16 18.23
CA LEU A 670 -16.63 -4.15 16.96
C LEU A 670 -16.44 -2.79 16.28
N ILE A 671 -15.46 -2.75 15.39
CA ILE A 671 -15.13 -1.65 14.49
C ILE A 671 -14.94 -0.26 15.16
N GLY A 672 -14.52 -0.22 16.43
CA GLY A 672 -14.39 1.02 17.21
C GLY A 672 -15.73 1.66 17.61
N VAL A 673 -16.87 1.06 17.26
CA VAL A 673 -18.22 1.59 17.52
C VAL A 673 -18.81 0.98 18.78
N GLN A 674 -18.69 -0.34 18.95
CA GLN A 674 -19.24 -1.06 20.10
C GLN A 674 -18.18 -1.95 20.73
N HIS A 675 -18.12 -1.93 22.06
CA HIS A 675 -17.22 -2.78 22.83
C HIS A 675 -18.03 -3.74 23.69
N PHE A 676 -17.76 -5.04 23.55
CA PHE A 676 -18.36 -6.09 24.37
C PHE A 676 -17.33 -6.58 25.37
N PHE A 677 -17.74 -6.76 26.63
CA PHE A 677 -16.84 -7.15 27.71
C PHE A 677 -17.33 -8.43 28.39
N ALA A 678 -16.37 -9.27 28.78
CA ALA A 678 -16.53 -10.28 29.81
C ALA A 678 -15.49 -10.02 30.90
N GLU A 679 -15.86 -10.21 32.16
CA GLU A 679 -14.98 -9.97 33.32
C GLU A 679 -15.13 -11.12 34.32
N SER A 680 -14.02 -11.54 34.93
CA SER A 680 -14.04 -12.50 36.02
C SER A 680 -14.62 -11.90 37.30
N ALA A 681 -15.41 -12.68 38.04
CA ALA A 681 -15.88 -12.30 39.36
C ALA A 681 -14.71 -12.21 40.36
N ASP A 682 -13.80 -13.17 40.29
CA ASP A 682 -12.63 -13.31 41.15
C ASP A 682 -11.38 -12.68 40.51
N ALA A 683 -10.46 -12.17 41.33
CA ALA A 683 -9.12 -11.79 40.88
C ALA A 683 -8.26 -13.03 40.58
N ILE A 684 -7.30 -12.89 39.67
CA ILE A 684 -6.30 -13.94 39.39
C ILE A 684 -5.32 -13.97 40.57
N PRO A 685 -5.20 -15.08 41.32
CA PRO A 685 -4.30 -15.16 42.47
C PRO A 685 -2.83 -15.02 42.04
N PRO A 686 -1.91 -14.62 42.92
CA PRO A 686 -0.47 -14.74 42.67
C PRO A 686 -0.05 -16.19 42.33
N GLY A 687 1.03 -16.34 41.58
CA GLY A 687 1.58 -17.64 41.18
C GLY A 687 1.28 -18.04 39.73
N SER A 688 1.51 -19.32 39.41
CA SER A 688 1.27 -19.86 38.06
C SER A 688 -0.19 -20.26 37.89
N HIS A 689 -0.83 -19.77 36.82
CA HIS A 689 -2.22 -20.07 36.48
C HIS A 689 -2.37 -20.22 34.97
N GLN A 690 -3.30 -21.08 34.58
CA GLN A 690 -3.86 -21.03 33.24
C GLN A 690 -5.03 -20.04 33.25
N VAL A 691 -5.09 -19.13 32.29
CA VAL A 691 -6.29 -18.32 32.03
C VAL A 691 -6.81 -18.64 30.64
N ARG A 692 -8.14 -18.73 30.51
CA ARG A 692 -8.75 -19.11 29.24
C ARG A 692 -9.99 -18.29 28.94
N MET A 693 -10.13 -17.92 27.68
CA MET A 693 -11.34 -17.36 27.10
C MET A 693 -11.86 -18.31 26.03
N GLU A 694 -13.15 -18.63 26.08
CA GLU A 694 -13.83 -19.42 25.05
C GLU A 694 -14.96 -18.59 24.44
N PHE A 695 -15.00 -18.54 23.11
CA PHE A 695 -16.04 -17.89 22.34
C PHE A 695 -16.89 -18.93 21.61
N ALA A 696 -18.13 -19.08 22.06
CA ALA A 696 -19.14 -19.92 21.40
C ALA A 696 -19.84 -19.09 20.32
N TYR A 697 -19.37 -19.19 19.08
CA TYR A 697 -19.96 -18.50 17.94
C TYR A 697 -21.37 -19.00 17.69
N ALA A 698 -22.33 -18.09 17.51
CA ALA A 698 -23.74 -18.44 17.36
C ALA A 698 -24.03 -19.24 16.06
N GLY A 699 -23.13 -19.20 15.07
CA GLY A 699 -23.33 -19.84 13.77
C GLY A 699 -24.41 -19.17 12.92
N GLY A 700 -24.74 -19.76 11.77
CA GLY A 700 -25.82 -19.26 10.90
C GLY A 700 -25.44 -18.09 9.98
N GLY A 701 -24.18 -18.00 9.56
CA GLY A 701 -23.67 -17.01 8.60
C GLY A 701 -22.51 -16.18 9.15
N PRO A 702 -21.96 -15.24 8.36
CA PRO A 702 -20.88 -14.35 8.78
C PRO A 702 -21.32 -13.27 9.78
N GLY A 703 -20.38 -12.77 10.58
CA GLY A 703 -20.51 -11.59 11.46
C GLY A 703 -21.43 -11.77 12.67
N LYS A 704 -21.76 -13.02 13.04
CA LYS A 704 -22.67 -13.30 14.16
C LYS A 704 -22.00 -13.10 15.51
N GLY A 705 -22.83 -12.88 16.52
CA GLY A 705 -22.40 -12.81 17.90
C GLY A 705 -22.07 -14.18 18.50
N GLY A 706 -21.94 -14.20 19.81
CA GLY A 706 -21.67 -15.42 20.57
C GLY A 706 -21.54 -15.17 22.06
N THR A 707 -21.33 -16.24 22.80
CA THR A 707 -21.10 -16.19 24.26
C THR A 707 -19.62 -16.32 24.56
N VAL A 708 -19.10 -15.44 25.41
CA VAL A 708 -17.74 -15.50 25.94
C VAL A 708 -17.77 -16.12 27.32
N SER A 709 -16.98 -17.15 27.58
CA SER A 709 -16.76 -17.71 28.92
C SER A 709 -15.30 -17.53 29.33
N LEU A 710 -15.07 -17.11 30.58
CA LEU A 710 -13.74 -16.90 31.15
C LEU A 710 -13.45 -17.95 32.23
N PHE A 711 -12.22 -18.47 32.22
CA PHE A 711 -11.76 -19.49 33.15
C PHE A 711 -10.42 -19.10 33.76
N ILE A 712 -10.26 -19.43 35.04
CA ILE A 712 -8.96 -19.48 35.73
C ILE A 712 -8.76 -20.94 36.13
N ASN A 713 -7.74 -21.56 35.55
CA ASN A 713 -7.55 -23.00 35.51
C ASN A 713 -8.81 -23.66 34.89
N SER A 714 -9.42 -24.64 35.56
CA SER A 714 -10.64 -25.29 35.07
C SER A 714 -11.94 -24.65 35.61
N LYS A 715 -11.86 -23.59 36.43
CA LYS A 715 -13.04 -22.96 37.03
C LYS A 715 -13.54 -21.84 36.12
N LYS A 716 -14.80 -21.91 35.67
CA LYS A 716 -15.48 -20.77 35.03
C LYS A 716 -15.65 -19.65 36.06
N VAL A 717 -15.10 -18.47 35.74
CA VAL A 717 -15.06 -17.30 36.64
C VAL A 717 -15.80 -16.09 36.08
N GLY A 718 -16.17 -16.09 34.79
CA GLY A 718 -16.88 -14.98 34.16
C GLY A 718 -17.56 -15.41 32.87
N GLU A 719 -18.50 -14.58 32.42
CA GLU A 719 -19.23 -14.75 31.16
C GLU A 719 -19.64 -13.38 30.61
N GLY A 720 -19.77 -13.28 29.29
CA GLY A 720 -20.27 -12.11 28.59
C GLY A 720 -20.90 -12.49 27.25
N ALA A 721 -21.61 -11.56 26.63
CA ALA A 721 -22.21 -11.75 25.31
C ALA A 721 -21.63 -10.74 24.31
N VAL A 722 -21.27 -11.24 23.12
CA VAL A 722 -20.90 -10.42 21.97
C VAL A 722 -22.09 -10.42 21.02
N GLY A 723 -22.64 -9.25 20.70
CA GLY A 723 -23.85 -9.14 19.87
C GLY A 723 -23.59 -9.40 18.38
N ALA A 724 -22.42 -9.00 17.89
CA ALA A 724 -21.98 -9.16 16.50
C ALA A 724 -20.46 -9.12 16.41
N THR A 725 -19.91 -9.66 15.33
CA THR A 725 -18.46 -9.72 15.05
C THR A 725 -18.14 -9.12 13.68
N ALA A 726 -16.88 -8.78 13.46
CA ALA A 726 -16.37 -8.35 12.17
C ALA A 726 -16.07 -9.60 11.32
N PRO A 727 -16.73 -9.78 10.16
CA PRO A 727 -16.64 -11.02 9.39
C PRO A 727 -15.34 -11.19 8.58
N SER A 728 -14.64 -10.10 8.25
CA SER A 728 -13.62 -10.12 7.18
C SER A 728 -12.23 -9.70 7.66
N VAL A 729 -12.10 -8.52 8.28
CA VAL A 729 -10.78 -7.94 8.64
C VAL A 729 -10.91 -7.11 9.92
N PHE A 730 -9.89 -7.10 10.78
CA PHE A 730 -9.86 -6.22 11.96
C PHE A 730 -9.08 -4.93 11.70
N SER A 731 -7.94 -5.05 11.03
CA SER A 731 -7.07 -3.95 10.64
C SER A 731 -6.22 -4.36 9.45
N ALA A 732 -5.87 -3.44 8.57
CA ALA A 732 -4.93 -3.69 7.47
C ALA A 732 -3.46 -3.41 7.84
N ASP A 733 -3.22 -2.80 9.01
CA ASP A 733 -1.89 -2.42 9.53
C ASP A 733 -1.57 -3.12 10.85
N ASP A 734 -2.53 -3.14 11.78
CA ASP A 734 -2.31 -3.62 13.15
C ASP A 734 -2.46 -5.14 13.27
N GLY A 735 -1.70 -5.73 14.19
CA GLY A 735 -1.44 -7.15 14.23
C GLY A 735 -1.94 -7.84 15.49
N CYS A 736 -1.33 -8.97 15.80
CA CYS A 736 -1.48 -9.73 17.03
C CYS A 736 -0.20 -9.59 17.86
N ASP A 737 -0.36 -9.20 19.12
CA ASP A 737 0.71 -9.01 20.09
C ASP A 737 0.48 -9.89 21.33
N VAL A 738 1.57 -10.41 21.91
CA VAL A 738 1.55 -11.18 23.16
C VAL A 738 2.34 -10.44 24.24
N GLY A 739 1.68 -10.14 25.35
CA GLY A 739 2.27 -9.48 26.52
C GLY A 739 2.20 -7.95 26.54
N CYS A 740 1.73 -7.33 25.48
CA CYS A 740 1.45 -5.90 25.36
C CYS A 740 0.53 -5.68 24.15
N ASP A 741 -0.02 -4.48 24.02
CA ASP A 741 -0.65 -4.00 22.80
C ASP A 741 0.20 -2.84 22.27
N THR A 742 0.93 -3.07 21.18
CA THR A 742 2.00 -2.16 20.76
C THR A 742 1.54 -1.05 19.82
N GLY A 743 0.40 -1.26 19.15
CA GLY A 743 -0.24 -0.33 18.23
C GLY A 743 -1.28 0.57 18.89
N ALA A 744 -2.38 0.84 18.17
CA ALA A 744 -3.50 1.60 18.72
C ALA A 744 -4.34 0.69 19.63
N PRO A 745 -4.74 1.12 20.85
CA PRO A 745 -5.27 0.21 21.86
C PRO A 745 -6.59 -0.43 21.44
N VAL A 746 -6.65 -1.76 21.43
CA VAL A 746 -7.87 -2.51 21.08
C VAL A 746 -9.01 -2.24 22.06
N SER A 747 -8.69 -2.05 23.35
CA SER A 747 -9.66 -1.82 24.41
C SER A 747 -9.54 -0.41 25.00
N PRO A 748 -10.66 0.27 25.30
CA PRO A 748 -10.61 1.55 26.02
C PRO A 748 -10.16 1.40 27.49
N ASP A 749 -9.96 0.17 27.97
CA ASP A 749 -9.57 -0.12 29.34
C ASP A 749 -8.07 0.13 29.62
N TYR A 750 -7.24 0.30 28.59
CA TYR A 750 -5.82 0.62 28.67
C TYR A 750 -5.41 1.60 27.56
N GLY A 751 -4.26 2.28 27.71
CA GLY A 751 -3.73 3.20 26.71
C GLY A 751 -2.77 2.53 25.71
N PRO A 752 -2.27 3.28 24.70
CA PRO A 752 -1.25 2.81 23.74
C PRO A 752 0.13 2.55 24.39
N ARG A 753 0.30 2.90 25.67
CA ARG A 753 1.53 2.76 26.45
C ARG A 753 1.21 2.29 27.86
N GLY A 754 2.20 1.64 28.48
CA GLY A 754 2.07 1.15 29.86
C GLY A 754 1.05 0.02 30.01
N ASN A 755 0.70 -0.65 28.92
CA ASN A 755 -0.28 -1.73 28.89
C ASN A 755 0.36 -3.13 28.97
N ALA A 756 1.69 -3.22 29.08
CA ALA A 756 2.40 -4.48 29.15
C ALA A 756 1.97 -5.30 30.37
N PHE A 757 1.83 -6.62 30.18
CA PHE A 757 1.54 -7.53 31.28
C PHE A 757 2.64 -7.48 32.33
N ASN A 758 2.25 -7.26 33.59
CA ASN A 758 3.19 -7.09 34.70
C ASN A 758 3.74 -8.41 35.27
N GLY A 759 3.28 -9.55 34.75
CA GLY A 759 3.74 -10.88 35.08
C GLY A 759 4.57 -11.53 33.96
N VAL A 760 4.61 -12.86 33.95
CA VAL A 760 5.27 -13.64 32.88
C VAL A 760 4.23 -14.40 32.07
N ILE A 761 4.32 -14.35 30.74
CA ILE A 761 3.52 -15.18 29.84
C ILE A 761 4.42 -16.29 29.32
N LYS A 762 4.09 -17.55 29.64
CA LYS A 762 4.85 -18.73 29.20
C LYS A 762 4.46 -19.18 27.79
N GLY A 763 3.24 -18.84 27.35
CA GLY A 763 2.73 -19.12 26.02
C GLY A 763 1.23 -18.86 25.95
N VAL A 764 0.74 -18.58 24.74
CA VAL A 764 -0.68 -18.39 24.43
C VAL A 764 -1.06 -19.32 23.29
N GLN A 765 -2.07 -20.16 23.47
CA GLN A 765 -2.64 -21.01 22.44
C GLN A 765 -3.94 -20.41 21.91
N LEU A 766 -4.01 -20.26 20.60
CA LEU A 766 -5.25 -20.05 19.85
C LEU A 766 -5.75 -21.40 19.32
N ALA A 767 -7.05 -21.67 19.39
CA ALA A 767 -7.64 -22.88 18.81
C ALA A 767 -9.06 -22.64 18.26
N ILE A 768 -9.44 -23.42 17.23
CA ILE A 768 -10.76 -23.40 16.56
C ILE A 768 -11.34 -24.82 16.37
N GLY A 769 -12.66 -24.94 16.25
CA GLY A 769 -13.34 -26.24 16.00
C GLY A 769 -13.22 -27.22 17.18
N GLU A 770 -13.19 -28.54 16.93
CA GLU A 770 -13.10 -29.56 18.00
C GLU A 770 -11.89 -29.38 18.95
N ASP A 771 -10.81 -28.73 18.49
CA ASP A 771 -9.66 -28.38 19.33
C ASP A 771 -10.02 -27.39 20.45
N THR A 772 -11.17 -26.69 20.38
CA THR A 772 -11.67 -25.84 21.47
C THR A 772 -12.23 -26.62 22.65
N GLU A 773 -12.57 -27.90 22.48
CA GLU A 773 -13.24 -28.73 23.49
C GLU A 773 -12.37 -29.89 24.03
N HIS A 774 -11.12 -30.00 23.57
CA HIS A 774 -10.23 -31.13 23.86
C HIS A 774 -9.74 -31.17 25.33
N ALA A 775 -10.25 -32.10 26.14
CA ALA A 775 -10.01 -32.20 27.60
C ALA A 775 -8.55 -32.15 28.12
N ASP A 776 -7.54 -32.36 27.25
CA ASP A 776 -6.10 -32.22 27.55
C ASP A 776 -5.57 -30.78 27.35
N HIS A 777 -6.36 -29.76 27.71
CA HIS A 777 -5.97 -28.33 27.62
C HIS A 777 -4.83 -27.92 28.59
N HIS A 778 -4.28 -28.85 29.37
CA HIS A 778 -3.03 -28.67 30.13
C HIS A 778 -1.84 -28.77 29.18
N VAL A 779 -1.71 -27.80 28.28
CA VAL A 779 -0.58 -27.80 27.36
C VAL A 779 0.58 -27.10 28.06
N SER A 780 1.47 -27.86 28.70
CA SER A 780 2.74 -27.27 29.12
C SER A 780 3.45 -26.72 27.87
N PRO A 781 4.07 -25.54 27.88
CA PRO A 781 4.73 -24.98 26.71
C PRO A 781 5.69 -25.96 26.01
N GLU A 782 6.32 -26.85 26.78
CA GLU A 782 7.20 -27.91 26.31
C GLU A 782 6.44 -29.00 25.53
N GLU A 783 5.27 -29.44 26.00
CA GLU A 783 4.40 -30.39 25.30
C GLU A 783 3.74 -29.73 24.08
N ALA A 784 3.35 -28.46 24.20
CA ALA A 784 2.81 -27.61 23.14
C ALA A 784 3.80 -27.52 21.98
N LEU A 785 5.05 -27.16 22.29
CA LEU A 785 6.13 -27.03 21.33
C LEU A 785 6.48 -28.40 20.73
N ARG A 786 6.50 -29.47 21.52
CA ARG A 786 6.76 -30.83 21.05
C ARG A 786 5.67 -31.34 20.10
N VAL A 787 4.41 -31.05 20.37
CA VAL A 787 3.27 -31.40 19.52
C VAL A 787 3.22 -30.52 18.27
N ALA A 788 3.48 -29.22 18.39
CA ALA A 788 3.53 -28.29 17.26
C ALA A 788 4.65 -28.64 16.28
N LEU A 789 5.86 -28.93 16.78
CA LEU A 789 6.99 -29.40 15.98
C LEU A 789 6.78 -30.79 15.36
N ALA A 790 5.86 -31.59 15.91
CA ALA A 790 5.51 -32.91 15.36
C ALA A 790 4.34 -32.88 14.37
N ARG A 791 3.56 -31.78 14.34
CA ARG A 791 2.37 -31.59 13.48
C ARG A 791 2.62 -30.66 12.28
N GLN A 792 3.64 -29.80 12.33
CA GLN A 792 4.22 -29.12 11.15
C GLN A 792 5.16 -30.06 10.40
#